data_AF-A0A2S8S1F7-F1
#
_entry.id   AF-A0A2S8S1F7-F1
#
_cell.length_a   1.000
_cell.length_b   1.000
_cell.length_c   1.000
_cell.angle_alpha   90.00
_cell.angle_beta   90.00
_cell.angle_gamma   90.00
#
_symmetry.space_group_name_H-M   'P 1'
#
loop_
_entity.id
_entity.type
_entity.pdbx_description
1 polymer ?
#
loop_
_entity_poly.entity_id
_entity_poly.type
_entity_poly.pdbx_seq_one_letter_code
_entity_poly.pdbx_strand_id
1 'polypeptide(L)'
;MTTTQTTDSSITDLNQQAVALCSTGQFADALQRVAPLLENATISADARADALNIAGACSFALRKLDEAEDYWRRCLQIKPGYVEVYDSLGMLHKSLGRLSAAKAMYRQLIVLRPDRADAHHNLGIVLYGLGYKDEAEASYRQAIEIRPDYAEAHYNRAMVLHELRRLPEAEAAYRAALLGLPEHAESHNNLGNVLMELGQLPEADAAYRQALTIRPQYPEALNNLAGVLKATNRLEESELACRLALAMRPDYAEAYLNLGAVLTDFTRLPEAEAAYRSAVASRPDYAEAHYNLGIVQAKLERYGDAERSYREALRWRPDIVQAHNNLGCVLRLLDRLPEAIEAFTQALALCPDLAEAHYNLAAAAAQLGRLAEAERAYRRALALSPAYGDAKFGLAVLLLSMGHFEEGWQLYEFRYFQPGFVHYKTRDMLGCPQWGGETLADKTLLVWQEDGLGDMIQFSRYVALLKAQGAKRIEFACMPALHRLMASVDGIDAVVDHDTALTRASGYDCWTSLMSAPLHLRTLIDTIPRPTRLSAEPAWVERWQPALDALPAGRKIGLVWKGNVAHHNDANRSIPSLALLAPLWTVPGLSFVSLQKGQGEDEARNPPAAQPLLHLGSQLDDFADTAAIIEQLDLVICVDTSTAHLAASLGKPCWVMLPEKDIDWRWMHERSDSPWYPHTVRLFRRAPNEDWSMPIDRVRQACLARFSADVTVEAPH
;
A
#
# COMPACT_ATOMS: atom_id res chain seq x y z
N MET A 1 -60.73 58.14 48.85
CA MET A 1 -59.54 57.71 49.61
C MET A 1 -60.10 57.04 50.85
N THR A 2 -60.21 55.71 50.99
CA THR A 2 -59.14 54.70 51.07
C THR A 2 -59.76 53.29 50.97
N THR A 3 -59.89 52.72 49.76
CA THR A 3 -60.36 51.31 49.56
C THR A 3 -59.48 50.49 48.62
N THR A 4 -58.51 51.10 47.93
CA THR A 4 -57.56 50.41 47.05
C THR A 4 -56.35 49.84 47.79
N GLN A 5 -55.97 50.39 48.96
CA GLN A 5 -54.78 49.95 49.70
C GLN A 5 -54.94 48.60 50.42
N THR A 6 -56.16 48.19 50.79
CA THR A 6 -56.39 46.95 51.55
C THR A 6 -56.51 45.71 50.67
N THR A 7 -57.02 45.84 49.44
CA THR A 7 -57.14 44.72 48.49
C THR A 7 -55.78 44.32 47.90
N ASP A 8 -54.93 45.27 47.55
CA ASP A 8 -53.58 44.97 47.03
C ASP A 8 -52.68 44.28 48.08
N SER A 9 -52.84 44.61 49.37
CA SER A 9 -52.15 43.91 50.46
C SER A 9 -52.54 42.42 50.52
N SER A 10 -53.84 42.13 50.46
CA SER A 10 -54.35 40.74 50.51
C SER A 10 -53.95 39.90 49.30
N ILE A 11 -53.76 40.51 48.13
CA ILE A 11 -53.34 39.82 46.90
C ILE A 11 -51.83 39.55 46.91
N THR A 12 -51.06 40.54 47.37
CA THR A 12 -49.61 40.38 47.59
C THR A 12 -49.33 39.25 48.57
N ASP A 13 -50.13 39.13 49.64
CA ASP A 13 -50.06 38.02 50.60
C ASP A 13 -50.34 36.66 49.95
N LEU A 14 -51.29 36.57 49.01
CA LEU A 14 -51.60 35.31 48.30
C LEU A 14 -50.46 34.88 47.36
N ASN A 15 -49.88 35.81 46.59
CA ASN A 15 -48.72 35.53 45.75
C ASN A 15 -47.50 35.13 46.58
N GLN A 16 -47.23 35.81 47.70
CA GLN A 16 -46.14 35.46 48.61
C GLN A 16 -46.32 34.07 49.23
N GLN A 17 -47.54 33.72 49.64
CA GLN A 17 -47.85 32.38 50.14
C GLN A 17 -47.67 31.31 49.06
N ALA A 18 -48.09 31.59 47.81
CA ALA A 18 -47.89 30.67 46.71
C ALA A 18 -46.40 30.48 46.38
N VAL A 19 -45.59 31.54 46.42
CA VAL A 19 -44.13 31.44 46.27
C VAL A 19 -43.50 30.61 47.40
N ALA A 20 -43.96 30.78 48.64
CA ALA A 20 -43.50 29.97 49.77
C ALA A 20 -43.85 28.48 49.56
N LEU A 21 -45.05 28.16 49.07
CA LEU A 21 -45.46 26.80 48.73
C LEU A 21 -44.63 26.23 47.57
N CYS A 22 -44.30 27.03 46.54
CA CYS A 22 -43.37 26.61 45.49
C CYS A 22 -41.98 26.29 46.03
N SER A 23 -41.48 27.07 46.99
CA SER A 23 -40.16 26.85 47.60
C SER A 23 -40.09 25.56 48.41
N THR A 24 -41.21 25.05 48.90
CA THR A 24 -41.31 23.77 49.62
C THR A 24 -41.78 22.61 48.72
N GLY A 25 -41.88 22.82 47.41
CA GLY A 25 -42.27 21.80 46.43
C GLY A 25 -43.78 21.49 46.38
N GLN A 26 -44.61 22.28 47.06
CA GLN A 26 -46.07 22.10 47.11
C GLN A 26 -46.76 22.80 45.93
N PHE A 27 -46.41 22.40 44.70
CA PHE A 27 -46.83 23.09 43.48
C PHE A 27 -48.34 23.04 43.20
N ALA A 28 -49.01 21.96 43.61
CA ALA A 28 -50.47 21.84 43.46
C ALA A 28 -51.22 22.82 44.38
N ASP A 29 -50.77 22.95 45.63
CA ASP A 29 -51.35 23.87 46.61
C ASP A 29 -51.03 25.33 46.24
N ALA A 30 -49.82 25.59 45.76
CA ALA A 30 -49.43 26.90 45.21
C ALA A 30 -50.32 27.31 44.02
N LEU A 31 -50.57 26.38 43.08
CA LEU A 31 -51.46 26.61 41.93
C LEU A 31 -52.90 26.88 42.38
N GLN A 32 -53.42 26.12 43.35
CA GLN A 32 -54.75 26.35 43.91
C GLN A 32 -54.85 27.73 44.60
N ARG A 33 -53.75 28.20 45.22
CA ARG A 33 -53.70 29.50 45.90
C ARG A 33 -53.80 30.68 44.94
N VAL A 34 -53.17 30.59 43.78
CA VAL A 34 -53.21 31.66 42.75
C VAL A 34 -54.37 31.54 41.77
N ALA A 35 -55.03 30.37 41.68
CA ALA A 35 -56.15 30.13 40.75
C ALA A 35 -57.25 31.21 40.77
N PRO A 36 -57.70 31.74 41.93
CA PRO A 36 -58.71 32.80 41.97
C PRO A 36 -58.24 34.14 41.38
N LEU A 37 -56.93 34.33 41.21
CA LEU A 37 -56.32 35.58 40.72
C LEU A 37 -56.16 35.60 39.20
N LEU A 38 -56.14 34.43 38.54
CA LEU A 38 -55.78 34.30 37.12
C LEU A 38 -56.75 35.02 36.16
N GLU A 39 -58.04 35.01 36.48
CA GLU A 39 -59.12 35.64 35.69
C GLU A 39 -59.68 36.90 36.35
N ASN A 40 -59.12 37.35 37.47
CA ASN A 40 -59.68 38.47 38.21
C ASN A 40 -59.33 39.80 37.51
N ALA A 41 -60.30 40.40 36.83
CA ALA A 41 -60.12 41.68 36.13
C ALA A 41 -60.00 42.89 37.08
N THR A 42 -60.33 42.73 38.36
CA THR A 42 -60.36 43.82 39.35
C THR A 42 -59.02 44.05 40.06
N ILE A 43 -58.06 43.14 39.89
CA ILE A 43 -56.71 43.26 40.44
C ILE A 43 -55.75 43.94 39.45
N SER A 44 -54.64 44.48 39.95
CA SER A 44 -53.64 45.12 39.10
C SER A 44 -53.08 44.16 38.04
N ALA A 45 -52.73 44.71 36.88
CA ALA A 45 -52.16 43.94 35.78
C ALA A 45 -50.85 43.23 36.21
N ASP A 46 -50.04 43.88 37.05
CA ASP A 46 -48.82 43.30 37.61
C ASP A 46 -49.12 42.11 38.52
N ALA A 47 -50.04 42.25 39.47
CA ALA A 47 -50.38 41.16 40.38
C ALA A 47 -50.97 39.94 39.64
N ARG A 48 -51.74 40.19 38.56
CA ARG A 48 -52.26 39.13 37.70
C ARG A 48 -51.15 38.47 36.87
N ALA A 49 -50.19 39.24 36.36
CA ALA A 49 -49.03 38.70 35.66
C ALA A 49 -48.18 37.82 36.58
N ASP A 50 -47.95 38.24 37.83
CA ASP A 50 -47.23 37.46 38.83
C ASP A 50 -47.95 36.14 39.14
N ALA A 51 -49.28 36.18 39.33
CA ALA A 51 -50.09 34.98 39.56
C ALA A 51 -50.03 34.01 38.37
N LEU A 52 -50.06 34.52 37.13
CA LEU A 52 -49.91 33.72 35.91
C LEU A 52 -48.50 33.10 35.79
N ASN A 53 -47.45 33.84 36.17
CA ASN A 53 -46.09 33.30 36.17
C ASN A 53 -45.94 32.17 37.21
N ILE A 54 -46.49 32.34 38.41
CA ILE A 54 -46.52 31.29 39.44
C ILE A 54 -47.31 30.07 38.95
N ALA A 55 -48.49 30.28 38.34
CA ALA A 55 -49.29 29.19 37.78
C ALA A 55 -48.53 28.43 36.67
N GLY A 56 -47.84 29.16 35.78
CA GLY A 56 -47.00 28.57 34.74
C GLY A 56 -45.87 27.70 35.32
N ALA A 57 -45.15 28.22 36.31
CA ALA A 57 -44.07 27.50 36.99
C ALA A 57 -44.58 26.24 37.73
N CYS A 58 -45.70 26.34 38.43
CA CYS A 58 -46.34 25.19 39.08
C CYS A 58 -46.77 24.13 38.07
N SER A 59 -47.44 24.54 36.99
CA SER A 59 -47.87 23.62 35.92
C SER A 59 -46.68 22.93 35.25
N PHE A 60 -45.58 23.65 35.03
CA PHE A 60 -44.34 23.07 34.50
C PHE A 60 -43.76 22.00 35.44
N ALA A 61 -43.66 22.30 36.73
CA ALA A 61 -43.20 21.35 37.75
C ALA A 61 -44.11 20.11 37.86
N LEU A 62 -45.42 20.29 37.68
CA LEU A 62 -46.42 19.21 37.64
C LEU A 62 -46.49 18.46 36.29
N ARG A 63 -45.58 18.74 35.35
CA ARG A 63 -45.54 18.15 33.98
C ARG A 63 -46.78 18.46 33.13
N LYS A 64 -47.53 19.50 33.46
CA LYS A 64 -48.66 20.03 32.66
C LYS A 64 -48.15 21.10 31.69
N LEU A 65 -47.44 20.66 30.67
CA LEU A 65 -46.63 21.54 29.80
C LEU A 65 -47.47 22.51 28.96
N ASP A 66 -48.63 22.08 28.46
CA ASP A 66 -49.52 22.95 27.68
C ASP A 66 -50.16 24.05 28.55
N GLU A 67 -50.57 23.70 29.77
CA GLU A 67 -51.08 24.69 30.74
C GLU A 67 -49.98 25.69 31.12
N ALA A 68 -48.74 25.22 31.32
CA ALA A 68 -47.61 26.09 31.63
C ALA A 68 -47.33 27.09 30.50
N GLU A 69 -47.35 26.62 29.25
CA GLU A 69 -47.18 27.49 28.08
C GLU A 69 -48.29 28.53 27.98
N ASP A 70 -49.55 28.13 28.18
CA ASP A 70 -50.69 29.04 28.12
C ASP A 70 -50.59 30.14 29.18
N TYR A 71 -50.36 29.77 30.45
CA TYR A 71 -50.22 30.74 31.54
C TYR A 71 -49.08 31.73 31.29
N TRP A 72 -47.93 31.26 30.81
CA TRP A 72 -46.80 32.13 30.50
C TRP A 72 -47.05 33.03 29.27
N ARG A 73 -47.72 32.54 28.23
CA ARG A 73 -48.12 33.39 27.09
C ARG A 73 -49.11 34.47 27.50
N ARG A 74 -50.11 34.12 28.32
CA ARG A 74 -51.07 35.07 28.89
C ARG A 74 -50.38 36.09 29.80
N CYS A 75 -49.38 35.66 30.56
CA CYS A 75 -48.55 36.57 31.36
C CYS A 75 -47.87 37.61 30.46
N LEU A 76 -47.24 37.20 29.35
CA LEU A 76 -46.60 38.10 28.41
C LEU A 76 -47.58 39.01 27.64
N GLN A 77 -48.83 38.59 27.43
CA GLN A 77 -49.87 39.46 26.88
C GLN A 77 -50.21 40.63 27.82
N ILE A 78 -50.19 40.38 29.14
CA ILE A 78 -50.46 41.41 30.16
C ILE A 78 -49.22 42.26 30.42
N LYS A 79 -48.04 41.63 30.47
CA LYS A 79 -46.76 42.28 30.78
C LYS A 79 -45.67 41.82 29.79
N PRO A 80 -45.55 42.45 28.61
CA PRO A 80 -44.58 42.05 27.58
C PRO A 80 -43.12 42.16 28.01
N GLY A 81 -42.81 42.92 29.07
CA GLY A 81 -41.46 43.07 29.64
C GLY A 81 -41.14 42.11 30.79
N TYR A 82 -41.93 41.06 31.03
CA TYR A 82 -41.70 40.10 32.13
C TYR A 82 -40.54 39.15 31.78
N VAL A 83 -39.33 39.51 32.21
CA VAL A 83 -38.05 38.85 31.89
C VAL A 83 -38.06 37.36 32.24
N GLU A 84 -38.49 37.00 33.45
CA GLU A 84 -38.46 35.63 33.99
C GLU A 84 -39.33 34.66 33.17
N VAL A 85 -40.37 35.18 32.51
CA VAL A 85 -41.28 34.38 31.69
C VAL A 85 -40.64 34.00 30.35
N TYR A 86 -39.84 34.88 29.74
CA TYR A 86 -39.09 34.54 28.52
C TYR A 86 -38.06 33.45 28.76
N ASP A 87 -37.36 33.47 29.91
CA ASP A 87 -36.44 32.41 30.29
C ASP A 87 -37.18 31.07 30.46
N SER A 88 -38.31 31.10 31.17
CA SER A 88 -39.16 29.94 31.42
C SER A 88 -39.75 29.33 30.13
N LEU A 89 -40.28 30.16 29.23
CA LEU A 89 -40.75 29.73 27.91
C LEU A 89 -39.61 29.22 27.02
N GLY A 90 -38.43 29.85 27.08
CA GLY A 90 -37.24 29.40 26.39
C GLY A 90 -36.83 27.99 26.81
N MET A 91 -36.80 27.74 28.13
CA MET A 91 -36.52 26.42 28.70
C MET A 91 -37.56 25.38 28.32
N LEU A 92 -38.85 25.72 28.41
CA LEU A 92 -39.95 24.85 28.01
C LEU A 92 -39.83 24.46 26.53
N HIS A 93 -39.68 25.43 25.64
CA HIS A 93 -39.56 25.19 24.20
C HIS A 93 -38.33 24.35 23.87
N LYS A 94 -37.20 24.58 24.54
CA LYS A 94 -36.01 23.73 24.43
C LYS A 94 -36.32 22.28 24.84
N SER A 95 -36.99 22.06 25.97
CA SER A 95 -37.35 20.70 26.42
C SER A 95 -38.33 19.98 25.49
N LEU A 96 -39.15 20.73 24.74
CA LEU A 96 -40.10 20.21 23.76
C LEU A 96 -39.47 20.05 22.36
N GLY A 97 -38.18 20.33 22.18
CA GLY A 97 -37.52 20.31 20.87
C GLY A 97 -37.92 21.45 19.92
N ARG A 98 -38.70 22.43 20.39
CA ARG A 98 -39.17 23.59 19.62
C ARG A 98 -38.09 24.68 19.57
N LEU A 99 -36.91 24.34 19.04
CA LEU A 99 -35.70 25.17 19.11
C LEU A 99 -35.86 26.56 18.49
N SER A 100 -36.60 26.71 17.39
CA SER A 100 -36.87 28.03 16.79
C SER A 100 -37.70 28.93 17.71
N ALA A 101 -38.66 28.37 18.44
CA ALA A 101 -39.45 29.11 19.43
C ALA A 101 -38.58 29.49 20.65
N ALA A 102 -37.73 28.56 21.12
CA ALA A 102 -36.77 28.84 22.19
C ALA A 102 -35.79 29.97 21.79
N LYS A 103 -35.29 29.97 20.54
CA LYS A 103 -34.41 31.01 19.99
C LYS A 103 -35.08 32.39 20.05
N ALA A 104 -36.36 32.47 19.69
CA ALA A 104 -37.13 33.71 19.77
C ALA A 104 -37.26 34.22 21.21
N MET A 105 -37.58 33.32 22.16
CA MET A 105 -37.71 33.69 23.58
C MET A 105 -36.39 34.20 24.17
N TYR A 106 -35.27 33.49 23.93
CA TYR A 106 -33.97 33.91 24.45
C TYR A 106 -33.45 35.19 23.79
N ARG A 107 -33.69 35.42 22.50
CA ARG A 107 -33.37 36.71 21.86
C ARG A 107 -34.15 37.85 22.48
N GLN A 108 -35.44 37.66 22.76
CA GLN A 108 -36.26 38.67 23.41
C GLN A 108 -35.82 38.93 24.84
N LEU A 109 -35.44 37.87 25.57
CA LEU A 109 -34.84 37.98 26.90
C LEU A 109 -33.56 38.84 26.87
N ILE A 110 -32.67 38.61 25.90
CA ILE A 110 -31.42 39.37 25.74
C ILE A 110 -31.69 40.84 25.36
N VAL A 111 -32.71 41.12 24.55
CA VAL A 111 -33.12 42.50 24.24
C VAL A 111 -33.55 43.25 25.51
N LEU A 112 -34.29 42.58 26.40
CA LEU A 112 -34.75 43.16 27.66
C LEU A 112 -33.63 43.26 28.70
N ARG A 113 -32.73 42.28 28.75
CA ARG A 113 -31.64 42.14 29.71
C ARG A 113 -30.36 41.64 29.04
N PRO A 114 -29.57 42.54 28.43
CA PRO A 114 -28.34 42.16 27.72
C PRO A 114 -27.23 41.68 28.66
N ASP A 115 -27.32 41.97 29.96
CA ASP A 115 -26.37 41.64 31.04
C ASP A 115 -26.52 40.21 31.59
N ARG A 116 -27.37 39.38 30.99
CA ARG A 116 -27.67 38.02 31.46
C ARG A 116 -26.81 36.97 30.74
N ALA A 117 -25.71 36.57 31.38
CA ALA A 117 -24.80 35.56 30.84
C ALA A 117 -25.49 34.21 30.54
N ASP A 118 -26.42 33.78 31.38
CA ASP A 118 -27.21 32.55 31.23
C ASP A 118 -28.17 32.60 30.03
N ALA A 119 -28.73 33.76 29.71
CA ALA A 119 -29.56 33.95 28.52
C ALA A 119 -28.75 33.79 27.23
N HIS A 120 -27.55 34.38 27.18
CA HIS A 120 -26.62 34.23 26.06
C HIS A 120 -26.11 32.79 25.92
N HIS A 121 -25.79 32.12 27.03
CA HIS A 121 -25.40 30.71 27.04
C HIS A 121 -26.52 29.80 26.52
N ASN A 122 -27.74 29.96 27.03
CA ASN A 122 -28.89 29.18 26.57
C ASN A 122 -29.25 29.46 25.10
N LEU A 123 -29.12 30.71 24.64
CA LEU A 123 -29.25 31.05 23.22
C LEU A 123 -28.19 30.30 22.39
N GLY A 124 -26.94 30.28 22.85
CA GLY A 124 -25.85 29.53 22.22
C GLY A 124 -26.18 28.03 22.07
N ILE A 125 -26.71 27.40 23.12
CA ILE A 125 -27.14 25.99 23.07
C ILE A 125 -28.21 25.77 22.00
N VAL A 126 -29.22 26.64 21.96
CA VAL A 126 -30.32 26.54 21.00
C VAL A 126 -29.84 26.78 19.56
N LEU A 127 -28.95 27.76 19.36
CA LEU A 127 -28.36 28.06 18.05
C LEU A 127 -27.51 26.90 17.53
N TYR A 128 -26.72 26.28 18.41
CA TYR A 128 -25.94 25.09 18.10
C TYR A 128 -26.85 23.93 17.68
N GLY A 129 -27.93 23.66 18.43
CA GLY A 129 -28.91 22.63 18.07
C GLY A 129 -29.67 22.89 16.77
N LEU A 130 -29.72 24.14 16.30
CA LEU A 130 -30.26 24.54 14.99
C LEU A 130 -29.20 24.52 13.86
N GLY A 131 -27.94 24.22 14.17
CA GLY A 131 -26.83 24.20 13.21
C GLY A 131 -26.18 25.57 12.96
N TYR A 132 -26.58 26.63 13.66
CA TYR A 132 -26.00 27.97 13.52
C TYR A 132 -24.72 28.12 14.35
N LYS A 133 -23.65 27.42 13.95
CA LYS A 133 -22.40 27.28 14.72
C LYS A 133 -21.72 28.63 15.01
N ASP A 134 -21.60 29.52 14.03
CA ASP A 134 -20.99 30.84 14.23
C ASP A 134 -21.81 31.73 15.18
N GLU A 135 -23.14 31.75 15.05
CA GLU A 135 -24.00 32.49 15.98
C GLU A 135 -23.93 31.90 17.40
N ALA A 136 -23.78 30.58 17.52
CA ALA A 136 -23.61 29.90 18.80
C ALA A 136 -22.30 30.30 19.48
N GLU A 137 -21.18 30.29 18.74
CA GLU A 137 -19.88 30.77 19.25
C GLU A 137 -19.96 32.22 19.74
N ALA A 138 -20.58 33.09 18.95
CA ALA A 138 -20.76 34.49 19.32
C ALA A 138 -21.59 34.63 20.62
N SER A 139 -22.67 33.85 20.75
CA SER A 139 -23.52 33.87 21.95
C SER A 139 -22.78 33.37 23.18
N TYR A 140 -21.99 32.28 23.07
CA TYR A 140 -21.16 31.84 24.19
C TYR A 140 -20.06 32.85 24.55
N ARG A 141 -19.45 33.51 23.55
CA ARG A 141 -18.47 34.56 23.80
C ARG A 141 -19.09 35.73 24.57
N GLN A 142 -20.31 36.16 24.22
CA GLN A 142 -21.03 37.18 24.98
C GLN A 142 -21.32 36.73 26.43
N ALA A 143 -21.73 35.47 26.63
CA ALA A 143 -21.93 34.93 27.97
C ALA A 143 -20.64 35.01 28.83
N ILE A 144 -19.49 34.71 28.22
CA ILE A 144 -18.16 34.75 28.86
C ILE A 144 -17.69 36.19 29.10
N GLU A 145 -17.95 37.12 28.17
CA GLU A 145 -17.63 38.55 28.36
C GLU A 145 -18.38 39.13 29.57
N ILE A 146 -19.63 38.70 29.80
CA ILE A 146 -20.44 39.10 30.95
C ILE A 146 -19.98 38.37 32.23
N ARG A 147 -19.68 37.07 32.14
CA ARG A 147 -19.24 36.22 33.25
C ARG A 147 -18.00 35.41 32.84
N PRO A 148 -16.78 35.92 33.10
CA PRO A 148 -15.54 35.28 32.65
C PRO A 148 -15.28 33.86 33.20
N ASP A 149 -15.81 33.54 34.38
CA ASP A 149 -15.67 32.26 35.07
C ASP A 149 -16.79 31.24 34.71
N TYR A 150 -17.59 31.52 33.67
CA TYR A 150 -18.69 30.64 33.26
C TYR A 150 -18.19 29.39 32.53
N ALA A 151 -17.81 28.37 33.31
CA ALA A 151 -17.14 27.18 32.81
C ALA A 151 -17.95 26.37 31.77
N GLU A 152 -19.27 26.25 31.92
CA GLU A 152 -20.13 25.57 30.94
C GLU A 152 -20.22 26.33 29.61
N ALA A 153 -20.11 27.66 29.63
CA ALA A 153 -20.06 28.46 28.42
C ALA A 153 -18.72 28.30 27.71
N HIS A 154 -17.61 28.24 28.44
CA HIS A 154 -16.28 27.91 27.89
C HIS A 154 -16.27 26.51 27.27
N TYR A 155 -16.81 25.50 27.95
CA TYR A 155 -16.89 24.12 27.44
C TYR A 155 -17.69 24.04 26.13
N ASN A 156 -18.91 24.60 26.13
CA ASN A 156 -19.75 24.58 24.93
C ASN A 156 -19.14 25.39 23.78
N ARG A 157 -18.50 26.53 24.09
CA ARG A 157 -17.76 27.32 23.09
C ARG A 157 -16.61 26.50 22.49
N ALA A 158 -15.85 25.78 23.32
CA ALA A 158 -14.75 24.94 22.88
C ALA A 158 -15.19 23.83 21.91
N MET A 159 -16.32 23.17 22.19
CA MET A 159 -16.92 22.20 21.29
C MET A 159 -17.25 22.81 19.92
N VAL A 160 -17.91 23.97 19.90
CA VAL A 160 -18.25 24.66 18.65
C VAL A 160 -17.00 25.10 17.88
N LEU A 161 -15.99 25.61 18.58
CA LEU A 161 -14.72 26.01 17.97
C LEU A 161 -13.97 24.82 17.34
N HIS A 162 -14.01 23.65 18.00
CA HIS A 162 -13.43 22.42 17.46
C HIS A 162 -14.12 22.03 16.15
N GLU A 163 -15.45 22.04 16.11
CA GLU A 163 -16.21 21.75 14.87
C GLU A 163 -15.99 22.78 13.76
N LEU A 164 -15.74 24.05 14.12
CA LEU A 164 -15.37 25.11 13.20
C LEU A 164 -13.88 25.07 12.76
N ARG A 165 -13.12 24.04 13.17
CA ARG A 165 -11.68 23.87 12.88
C ARG A 165 -10.79 24.99 13.44
N ARG A 166 -11.26 25.75 14.43
CA ARG A 166 -10.51 26.79 15.16
C ARG A 166 -9.77 26.18 16.35
N LEU A 167 -8.88 25.23 16.06
CA LEU A 167 -8.27 24.34 17.06
C LEU A 167 -7.55 25.05 18.22
N PRO A 168 -6.69 26.08 17.99
CA PRO A 168 -6.03 26.76 19.10
C PRO A 168 -7.00 27.48 20.06
N GLU A 169 -8.09 28.01 19.52
CA GLU A 169 -9.12 28.67 20.33
C GLU A 169 -9.96 27.64 21.11
N ALA A 170 -10.22 26.48 20.51
CA ALA A 170 -10.89 25.37 21.18
C ALA A 170 -10.06 24.86 22.37
N GLU A 171 -8.74 24.71 22.20
CA GLU A 171 -7.83 24.32 23.27
C GLU A 171 -7.89 25.32 24.44
N ALA A 172 -7.75 26.61 24.15
CA ALA A 172 -7.81 27.67 25.16
C ALA A 172 -9.15 27.68 25.92
N ALA A 173 -10.26 27.49 25.19
CA ALA A 173 -11.59 27.44 25.78
C ALA A 173 -11.80 26.18 26.65
N TYR A 174 -11.31 25.00 26.24
CA TYR A 174 -11.36 23.80 27.09
C TYR A 174 -10.52 23.96 28.36
N ARG A 175 -9.31 24.52 28.26
CA ARG A 175 -8.48 24.82 29.45
C ARG A 175 -9.17 25.80 30.39
N ALA A 176 -9.84 26.83 29.86
CA ALA A 176 -10.60 27.78 30.66
C ALA A 176 -11.82 27.11 31.33
N ALA A 177 -12.53 26.23 30.63
CA ALA A 177 -13.64 25.46 31.21
C ALA A 177 -13.18 24.59 32.39
N LEU A 178 -12.01 23.95 32.27
CA LEU A 178 -11.45 23.08 33.30
C LEU A 178 -11.04 23.81 34.59
N LEU A 179 -10.93 25.15 34.58
CA LEU A 179 -10.70 25.93 35.81
C LEU A 179 -11.92 25.86 36.76
N GLY A 180 -13.14 25.84 36.20
CA GLY A 180 -14.38 25.70 36.98
C GLY A 180 -14.95 24.28 37.00
N LEU A 181 -14.47 23.39 36.12
CA LEU A 181 -14.92 22.01 35.97
C LEU A 181 -13.74 21.01 36.00
N PRO A 182 -12.92 20.97 37.07
CA PRO A 182 -11.70 20.16 37.08
C PRO A 182 -11.95 18.65 36.96
N GLU A 183 -13.09 18.17 37.48
CA GLU A 183 -13.50 16.76 37.44
C GLU A 183 -14.49 16.44 36.30
N HIS A 184 -14.47 17.21 35.20
CA HIS A 184 -15.32 16.95 34.03
C HIS A 184 -14.57 16.12 32.98
N ALA A 185 -14.81 14.80 32.98
CA ALA A 185 -14.12 13.84 32.11
C ALA A 185 -14.28 14.17 30.62
N GLU A 186 -15.46 14.65 30.20
CA GLU A 186 -15.75 15.04 28.82
C GLU A 186 -14.87 16.20 28.35
N SER A 187 -14.67 17.22 29.19
CA SER A 187 -13.75 18.33 28.88
C SER A 187 -12.33 17.84 28.66
N HIS A 188 -11.82 16.95 29.53
CA HIS A 188 -10.48 16.39 29.39
C HIS A 188 -10.34 15.52 28.14
N ASN A 189 -11.31 14.66 27.85
CA ASN A 189 -11.31 13.86 26.62
C ASN A 189 -11.34 14.73 25.36
N ASN A 190 -12.21 15.74 25.32
CA ASN A 190 -12.33 16.59 24.14
C ASN A 190 -11.12 17.53 23.99
N LEU A 191 -10.52 17.98 25.10
CA LEU A 191 -9.23 18.66 25.06
C LEU A 191 -8.15 17.73 24.46
N GLY A 192 -8.09 16.46 24.88
CA GLY A 192 -7.20 15.46 24.30
C GLY A 192 -7.37 15.31 22.78
N ASN A 193 -8.62 15.32 22.29
CA ASN A 193 -8.90 15.27 20.84
C ASN A 193 -8.33 16.49 20.09
N VAL A 194 -8.53 17.70 20.64
CA VAL A 194 -7.99 18.93 20.05
C VAL A 194 -6.46 18.92 20.06
N LEU A 195 -5.84 18.50 21.17
CA LEU A 195 -4.38 18.40 21.32
C LEU A 195 -3.78 17.38 20.33
N MET A 196 -4.48 16.26 20.11
CA MET A 196 -4.11 15.27 19.09
C MET A 196 -4.08 15.90 17.69
N GLU A 197 -5.13 16.62 17.29
CA GLU A 197 -5.19 17.29 15.99
C GLU A 197 -4.15 18.41 15.83
N LEU A 198 -3.74 19.03 16.93
CA LEU A 198 -2.63 20.01 16.97
C LEU A 198 -1.24 19.35 16.97
N GLY A 199 -1.15 18.01 17.07
CA GLY A 199 0.12 17.28 17.15
C GLY A 199 0.80 17.34 18.52
N GLN A 200 0.13 17.85 19.55
CA GLN A 200 0.62 17.92 20.93
C GLN A 200 0.35 16.59 21.66
N LEU A 201 1.07 15.55 21.21
CA LEU A 201 0.83 14.17 21.65
C LEU A 201 1.04 13.94 23.16
N PRO A 202 2.07 14.49 23.83
CA PRO A 202 2.25 14.30 25.28
C PRO A 202 1.10 14.88 26.11
N GLU A 203 0.62 16.07 25.75
CA GLU A 203 -0.49 16.73 26.41
C GLU A 203 -1.81 16.01 26.14
N ALA A 204 -1.99 15.46 24.93
CA ALA A 204 -3.15 14.64 24.60
C ALA A 204 -3.21 13.36 25.45
N ASP A 205 -2.10 12.62 25.59
CA ASP A 205 -2.00 11.45 26.50
C ASP A 205 -2.38 11.85 27.94
N ALA A 206 -1.83 12.94 28.45
CA ALA A 206 -2.13 13.43 29.79
C ALA A 206 -3.62 13.75 29.96
N ALA A 207 -4.23 14.44 28.99
CA ALA A 207 -5.66 14.79 29.04
C ALA A 207 -6.57 13.55 29.02
N TYR A 208 -6.31 12.57 28.15
CA TYR A 208 -7.09 11.32 28.14
C TYR A 208 -6.93 10.54 29.44
N ARG A 209 -5.72 10.49 30.02
CA ARG A 209 -5.50 9.84 31.32
C ARG A 209 -6.24 10.54 32.45
N GLN A 210 -6.29 11.88 32.45
CA GLN A 210 -7.12 12.62 33.42
C GLN A 210 -8.60 12.29 33.27
N ALA A 211 -9.12 12.22 32.03
CA ALA A 211 -10.49 11.79 31.78
C ALA A 211 -10.76 10.38 32.34
N LEU A 212 -9.81 9.46 32.22
CA LEU A 212 -9.90 8.09 32.74
C LEU A 212 -9.69 7.99 34.27
N THR A 213 -8.92 8.90 34.87
CA THR A 213 -8.83 9.02 36.33
C THR A 213 -10.18 9.43 36.92
N ILE A 214 -10.85 10.39 36.29
CA ILE A 214 -12.17 10.88 36.70
C ILE A 214 -13.26 9.83 36.42
N ARG A 215 -13.23 9.23 35.22
CA ARG A 215 -14.20 8.22 34.78
C ARG A 215 -13.47 7.00 34.21
N PRO A 216 -13.18 5.97 35.02
CA PRO A 216 -12.47 4.77 34.56
C PRO A 216 -13.21 3.96 33.49
N GLN A 217 -14.55 3.97 33.51
CA GLN A 217 -15.39 3.29 32.52
C GLN A 217 -15.75 4.24 31.37
N TYR A 218 -14.75 4.65 30.59
CA TYR A 218 -14.91 5.60 29.49
C TYR A 218 -14.27 5.07 28.19
N PRO A 219 -14.99 4.26 27.40
CA PRO A 219 -14.43 3.59 26.23
C PRO A 219 -13.98 4.57 25.14
N GLU A 220 -14.62 5.73 24.98
CA GLU A 220 -14.18 6.78 24.06
C GLU A 220 -12.78 7.28 24.43
N ALA A 221 -12.54 7.62 25.70
CA ALA A 221 -11.23 8.08 26.16
C ALA A 221 -10.16 6.98 26.06
N LEU A 222 -10.51 5.71 26.30
CA LEU A 222 -9.60 4.57 26.09
C LEU A 222 -9.23 4.40 24.61
N ASN A 223 -10.19 4.49 23.70
CA ASN A 223 -9.94 4.40 22.27
C ASN A 223 -9.07 5.57 21.77
N ASN A 224 -9.35 6.79 22.24
CA ASN A 224 -8.56 7.97 21.88
C ASN A 224 -7.14 7.92 22.47
N LEU A 225 -7.00 7.40 23.70
CA LEU A 225 -5.70 7.10 24.31
C LEU A 225 -4.94 6.05 23.50
N ALA A 226 -5.59 5.02 22.98
CA ALA A 226 -4.93 4.04 22.11
C ALA A 226 -4.34 4.72 20.85
N GLY A 227 -5.09 5.65 20.22
CA GLY A 227 -4.59 6.43 19.10
C GLY A 227 -3.29 7.18 19.40
N VAL A 228 -3.20 7.86 20.55
CA VAL A 228 -1.97 8.61 20.94
C VAL A 228 -0.81 7.68 21.32
N LEU A 229 -1.11 6.56 21.96
CA LEU A 229 -0.11 5.56 22.30
C LEU A 229 0.50 4.93 21.04
N LYS A 230 -0.33 4.63 20.03
CA LYS A 230 0.17 4.17 18.73
C LYS A 230 1.04 5.23 18.05
N ALA A 231 0.58 6.49 18.00
CA ALA A 231 1.33 7.59 17.39
C ALA A 231 2.68 7.87 18.09
N THR A 232 2.78 7.55 19.38
CA THR A 232 4.02 7.66 20.18
C THR A 232 4.79 6.35 20.29
N ASN A 233 4.46 5.34 19.46
CA ASN A 233 5.09 4.02 19.38
C ASN A 233 5.07 3.20 20.70
N ARG A 234 4.09 3.42 21.55
CA ARG A 234 3.81 2.66 22.79
C ARG A 234 2.74 1.58 22.51
N LEU A 235 3.09 0.65 21.62
CA LEU A 235 2.14 -0.26 20.98
C LEU A 235 1.44 -1.21 21.97
N GLU A 236 2.14 -1.70 23.00
CA GLU A 236 1.58 -2.62 24.00
C GLU A 236 0.49 -1.94 24.84
N GLU A 237 0.73 -0.70 25.29
CA GLU A 237 -0.27 0.09 26.00
C GLU A 237 -1.45 0.43 25.09
N SER A 238 -1.19 0.71 23.81
CA SER A 238 -2.23 0.96 22.81
C SER A 238 -3.15 -0.24 22.63
N GLU A 239 -2.57 -1.44 22.49
CA GLU A 239 -3.34 -2.69 22.36
C GLU A 239 -4.20 -2.94 23.60
N LEU A 240 -3.65 -2.73 24.80
CA LEU A 240 -4.38 -2.86 26.05
C LEU A 240 -5.56 -1.89 26.12
N ALA A 241 -5.33 -0.61 25.79
CA ALA A 241 -6.37 0.41 25.80
C ALA A 241 -7.53 0.06 24.84
N CYS A 242 -7.22 -0.40 23.62
CA CYS A 242 -8.25 -0.89 22.68
C CYS A 242 -9.05 -2.06 23.26
N ARG A 243 -8.38 -3.06 23.85
CA ARG A 243 -9.06 -4.22 24.42
C ARG A 243 -9.94 -3.86 25.62
N LEU A 244 -9.51 -2.92 26.46
CA LEU A 244 -10.31 -2.42 27.57
C LEU A 244 -11.55 -1.67 27.06
N ALA A 245 -11.41 -0.85 26.02
CA ALA A 245 -12.56 -0.18 25.38
C ALA A 245 -13.58 -1.21 24.84
N LEU A 246 -13.09 -2.27 24.17
CA LEU A 246 -13.92 -3.35 23.62
C LEU A 246 -14.55 -4.24 24.69
N ALA A 247 -13.89 -4.43 25.84
CA ALA A 247 -14.49 -5.14 26.97
C ALA A 247 -15.68 -4.38 27.57
N MET A 248 -15.67 -3.04 27.50
CA MET A 248 -16.78 -2.18 27.93
C MET A 248 -17.86 -2.03 26.86
N ARG A 249 -17.46 -1.98 25.58
CA ARG A 249 -18.34 -1.80 24.43
C ARG A 249 -17.94 -2.76 23.28
N PRO A 250 -18.51 -3.97 23.24
CA PRO A 250 -18.13 -4.99 22.25
C PRO A 250 -18.48 -4.66 20.79
N ASP A 251 -19.35 -3.69 20.53
CA ASP A 251 -19.76 -3.23 19.19
C ASP A 251 -19.03 -1.95 18.74
N TYR A 252 -17.90 -1.62 19.39
CA TYR A 252 -17.19 -0.38 19.12
C TYR A 252 -16.26 -0.47 17.89
N ALA A 253 -16.80 -0.12 16.72
CA ALA A 253 -16.11 -0.23 15.43
C ALA A 253 -14.76 0.52 15.38
N GLU A 254 -14.67 1.72 15.95
CA GLU A 254 -13.44 2.53 16.02
C GLU A 254 -12.35 1.85 16.84
N ALA A 255 -12.70 1.23 17.97
CA ALA A 255 -11.75 0.49 18.79
C ALA A 255 -11.23 -0.78 18.10
N TYR A 256 -12.09 -1.47 17.33
CA TYR A 256 -11.63 -2.57 16.47
C TYR A 256 -10.72 -2.11 15.33
N LEU A 257 -11.00 -0.96 14.70
CA LEU A 257 -10.10 -0.38 13.69
C LEU A 257 -8.72 -0.10 14.29
N ASN A 258 -8.68 0.60 15.43
CA ASN A 258 -7.42 0.94 16.12
C ASN A 258 -6.68 -0.31 16.59
N LEU A 259 -7.38 -1.31 17.13
CA LEU A 259 -6.79 -2.61 17.49
C LEU A 259 -6.16 -3.29 16.27
N GLY A 260 -6.88 -3.34 15.14
CA GLY A 260 -6.36 -3.90 13.88
C GLY A 260 -5.10 -3.18 13.41
N ALA A 261 -5.05 -1.85 13.54
CA ALA A 261 -3.90 -1.05 13.16
C ALA A 261 -2.67 -1.36 14.02
N VAL A 262 -2.86 -1.44 15.34
CA VAL A 262 -1.78 -1.80 16.29
C VAL A 262 -1.27 -3.22 16.03
N LEU A 263 -2.17 -4.19 15.80
CA LEU A 263 -1.79 -5.57 15.50
C LEU A 263 -1.07 -5.69 14.14
N THR A 264 -1.39 -4.82 13.18
CA THR A 264 -0.68 -4.73 11.90
C THR A 264 0.76 -4.26 12.10
N ASP A 265 0.97 -3.25 12.97
CA ASP A 265 2.30 -2.74 13.32
C ASP A 265 3.13 -3.81 14.06
N PHE A 266 2.49 -4.64 14.89
CA PHE A 266 3.12 -5.83 15.50
C PHE A 266 3.36 -7.00 14.53
N THR A 267 2.95 -6.90 13.27
CA THR A 267 2.97 -8.01 12.28
C THR A 267 2.14 -9.24 12.68
N ARG A 268 1.19 -9.08 13.62
CA ARG A 268 0.22 -10.13 14.03
C ARG A 268 -0.97 -10.16 13.07
N LEU A 269 -0.67 -10.42 11.79
CA LEU A 269 -1.59 -10.22 10.67
C LEU A 269 -2.93 -10.99 10.79
N PRO A 270 -2.98 -12.26 11.24
CA PRO A 270 -4.27 -12.96 11.41
C PRO A 270 -5.17 -12.32 12.47
N GLU A 271 -4.60 -11.78 13.55
CA GLU A 271 -5.38 -11.10 14.60
C GLU A 271 -5.83 -9.71 14.13
N ALA A 272 -4.98 -9.00 13.37
CA ALA A 272 -5.34 -7.74 12.74
C ALA A 272 -6.54 -7.91 11.79
N GLU A 273 -6.53 -8.95 10.95
CA GLU A 273 -7.65 -9.29 10.08
C GLU A 273 -8.94 -9.53 10.88
N ALA A 274 -8.86 -10.30 11.97
CA ALA A 274 -10.02 -10.56 12.82
C ALA A 274 -10.60 -9.27 13.42
N ALA A 275 -9.73 -8.37 13.90
CA ALA A 275 -10.15 -7.07 14.43
C ALA A 275 -10.84 -6.22 13.34
N TYR A 276 -10.27 -6.09 12.14
CA TYR A 276 -10.89 -5.33 11.06
C TYR A 276 -12.21 -5.94 10.59
N ARG A 277 -12.34 -7.27 10.56
CA ARG A 277 -13.63 -7.93 10.29
C ARG A 277 -14.68 -7.58 11.34
N SER A 278 -14.32 -7.53 12.62
CA SER A 278 -15.24 -7.09 13.67
C SER A 278 -15.62 -5.61 13.55
N ALA A 279 -14.69 -4.74 13.11
CA ALA A 279 -14.99 -3.34 12.81
C ALA A 279 -16.04 -3.22 11.69
N VAL A 280 -15.87 -3.96 10.59
CA VAL A 280 -16.82 -4.00 9.47
C VAL A 280 -18.15 -4.65 9.86
N ALA A 281 -18.15 -5.68 10.70
CA ALA A 281 -19.38 -6.30 11.20
C ALA A 281 -20.20 -5.34 12.06
N SER A 282 -19.53 -4.51 12.87
CA SER A 282 -20.16 -3.50 13.73
C SER A 282 -20.63 -2.27 12.93
N ARG A 283 -19.85 -1.88 11.90
CA ARG A 283 -20.16 -0.76 10.99
C ARG A 283 -19.85 -1.12 9.53
N PRO A 284 -20.83 -1.63 8.76
CA PRO A 284 -20.62 -2.10 7.39
C PRO A 284 -20.14 -1.04 6.38
N ASP A 285 -20.46 0.23 6.60
CA ASP A 285 -20.08 1.37 5.77
C ASP A 285 -18.72 2.00 6.15
N TYR A 286 -17.95 1.34 7.03
CA TYR A 286 -16.66 1.85 7.48
C TYR A 286 -15.56 1.63 6.44
N ALA A 287 -15.48 2.54 5.45
CA ALA A 287 -14.54 2.46 4.33
C ALA A 287 -13.07 2.24 4.75
N GLU A 288 -12.63 2.89 5.82
CA GLU A 288 -11.26 2.75 6.34
C GLU A 288 -10.97 1.33 6.89
N ALA A 289 -11.95 0.69 7.53
CA ALA A 289 -11.80 -0.68 8.01
C ALA A 289 -11.70 -1.67 6.84
N HIS A 290 -12.49 -1.49 5.79
CA HIS A 290 -12.39 -2.27 4.55
C HIS A 290 -11.03 -2.07 3.86
N TYR A 291 -10.55 -0.84 3.77
CA TYR A 291 -9.24 -0.53 3.19
C TYR A 291 -8.10 -1.21 3.96
N ASN A 292 -8.08 -1.07 5.28
CA ASN A 292 -7.04 -1.68 6.12
C ASN A 292 -7.14 -3.22 6.16
N LEU A 293 -8.36 -3.77 6.08
CA LEU A 293 -8.56 -5.21 5.89
C LEU A 293 -7.93 -5.69 4.58
N GLY A 294 -8.11 -4.95 3.49
CA GLY A 294 -7.48 -5.23 2.20
C GLY A 294 -5.95 -5.23 2.27
N ILE A 295 -5.36 -4.27 3.00
CA ILE A 295 -3.90 -4.22 3.21
C ILE A 295 -3.40 -5.49 3.91
N VAL A 296 -4.04 -5.89 5.00
CA VAL A 296 -3.65 -7.09 5.76
C VAL A 296 -3.84 -8.36 4.94
N GLN A 297 -4.91 -8.46 4.16
CA GLN A 297 -5.16 -9.60 3.27
C GLN A 297 -4.11 -9.69 2.16
N ALA A 298 -3.68 -8.56 1.59
CA ALA A 298 -2.61 -8.52 0.59
C ALA A 298 -1.25 -8.94 1.19
N LYS A 299 -0.93 -8.50 2.42
CA LYS A 299 0.28 -8.96 3.15
C LYS A 299 0.27 -10.46 3.48
N LEU A 300 -0.91 -11.05 3.58
CA LEU A 300 -1.12 -12.49 3.75
C LEU A 300 -1.27 -13.23 2.41
N GLU A 301 -0.94 -12.57 1.29
CA GLU A 301 -0.98 -13.09 -0.08
C GLU A 301 -2.36 -13.60 -0.53
N ARG A 302 -3.44 -13.20 0.17
CA ARG A 302 -4.83 -13.52 -0.19
C ARG A 302 -5.40 -12.43 -1.08
N TYR A 303 -4.84 -12.35 -2.29
CA TYR A 303 -5.10 -11.29 -3.26
C TYR A 303 -6.59 -11.16 -3.65
N GLY A 304 -7.32 -12.27 -3.81
CA GLY A 304 -8.76 -12.23 -4.12
C GLY A 304 -9.61 -11.68 -2.97
N ASP A 305 -9.20 -11.88 -1.72
CA ASP A 305 -9.88 -11.28 -0.55
C ASP A 305 -9.56 -9.78 -0.47
N ALA A 306 -8.30 -9.42 -0.67
CA ALA A 306 -7.85 -8.03 -0.67
C ALA A 306 -8.57 -7.19 -1.74
N GLU A 307 -8.73 -7.71 -2.95
CA GLU A 307 -9.50 -7.07 -4.02
C GLU A 307 -10.92 -6.73 -3.57
N ARG A 308 -11.63 -7.70 -2.97
CA ARG A 308 -13.01 -7.50 -2.48
C ARG A 308 -13.06 -6.41 -1.42
N SER A 309 -12.14 -6.43 -0.47
CA SER A 309 -12.07 -5.42 0.59
C SER A 309 -11.77 -4.02 0.06
N TYR A 310 -10.85 -3.88 -0.91
CA TYR A 310 -10.59 -2.58 -1.55
C TYR A 310 -11.79 -2.08 -2.35
N ARG A 311 -12.48 -2.95 -3.10
CA ARG A 311 -13.70 -2.56 -3.82
C ARG A 311 -14.82 -2.13 -2.87
N GLU A 312 -14.98 -2.78 -1.72
CA GLU A 312 -15.93 -2.36 -0.69
C GLU A 312 -15.55 -1.01 -0.07
N ALA A 313 -14.27 -0.77 0.21
CA ALA A 313 -13.80 0.53 0.68
C ALA A 313 -14.16 1.65 -0.32
N LEU A 314 -13.90 1.40 -1.61
CA LEU A 314 -14.17 2.34 -2.70
C LEU A 314 -15.67 2.52 -3.00
N ARG A 315 -16.51 1.52 -2.71
CA ARG A 315 -17.97 1.64 -2.79
C ARG A 315 -18.50 2.68 -1.82
N TRP A 316 -17.96 2.72 -0.61
CA TRP A 316 -18.36 3.65 0.44
C TRP A 316 -17.67 5.01 0.31
N ARG A 317 -16.39 5.03 -0.07
CA ARG A 317 -15.61 6.26 -0.35
C ARG A 317 -14.77 6.10 -1.62
N PRO A 318 -15.26 6.58 -2.77
CA PRO A 318 -14.56 6.46 -4.05
C PRO A 318 -13.26 7.27 -4.16
N ASP A 319 -13.02 8.22 -3.25
CA ASP A 319 -11.93 9.19 -3.25
C ASP A 319 -10.67 8.72 -2.50
N ILE A 320 -10.65 7.48 -1.99
CA ILE A 320 -9.46 6.90 -1.33
C ILE A 320 -8.40 6.54 -2.39
N VAL A 321 -7.52 7.48 -2.69
CA VAL A 321 -6.43 7.35 -3.69
C VAL A 321 -5.61 6.07 -3.50
N GLN A 322 -5.20 5.78 -2.26
CA GLN A 322 -4.37 4.62 -1.94
C GLN A 322 -5.12 3.29 -2.12
N ALA A 323 -6.45 3.27 -1.98
CA ALA A 323 -7.23 2.07 -2.22
C ALA A 323 -7.27 1.72 -3.72
N HIS A 324 -7.38 2.72 -4.60
CA HIS A 324 -7.25 2.50 -6.06
C HIS A 324 -5.86 2.00 -6.45
N ASN A 325 -4.79 2.62 -5.92
CA ASN A 325 -3.42 2.16 -6.18
C ASN A 325 -3.20 0.72 -5.69
N ASN A 326 -3.60 0.40 -4.45
CA ASN A 326 -3.41 -0.94 -3.89
C ASN A 326 -4.29 -1.99 -4.58
N LEU A 327 -5.50 -1.62 -5.02
CA LEU A 327 -6.34 -2.46 -5.88
C LEU A 327 -5.62 -2.80 -7.19
N GLY A 328 -5.02 -1.80 -7.84
CA GLY A 328 -4.21 -2.01 -9.05
C GLY A 328 -3.05 -2.96 -8.82
N CYS A 329 -2.33 -2.83 -7.70
CA CYS A 329 -1.24 -3.74 -7.34
C CYS A 329 -1.71 -5.19 -7.19
N VAL A 330 -2.83 -5.41 -6.50
CA VAL A 330 -3.43 -6.73 -6.31
C VAL A 330 -3.93 -7.31 -7.63
N LEU A 331 -4.58 -6.51 -8.48
CA LEU A 331 -5.03 -6.93 -9.81
C LEU A 331 -3.87 -7.33 -10.72
N ARG A 332 -2.73 -6.63 -10.64
CA ARG A 332 -1.49 -6.99 -11.35
C ARG A 332 -0.94 -8.34 -10.89
N LEU A 333 -0.93 -8.60 -9.59
CA LEU A 333 -0.52 -9.91 -9.02
C LEU A 333 -1.47 -11.04 -9.42
N LEU A 334 -2.75 -10.73 -9.66
CA LEU A 334 -3.75 -11.64 -10.20
C LEU A 334 -3.72 -11.75 -11.74
N ASP A 335 -2.73 -11.15 -12.42
CA ASP A 335 -2.56 -11.13 -13.88
C ASP A 335 -3.71 -10.44 -14.64
N ARG A 336 -4.52 -9.62 -13.96
CA ARG A 336 -5.63 -8.84 -14.53
C ARG A 336 -5.15 -7.44 -14.94
N LEU A 337 -4.16 -7.41 -15.83
CA LEU A 337 -3.42 -6.20 -16.21
C LEU A 337 -4.30 -5.04 -16.71
N PRO A 338 -5.34 -5.25 -17.55
CA PRO A 338 -6.19 -4.15 -17.99
C PRO A 338 -6.94 -3.46 -16.83
N GLU A 339 -7.45 -4.23 -15.88
CA GLU A 339 -8.14 -3.70 -14.70
C GLU A 339 -7.16 -3.04 -13.73
N ALA A 340 -5.93 -3.55 -13.64
CA ALA A 340 -4.88 -2.91 -12.86
C ALA A 340 -4.55 -1.49 -13.40
N ILE A 341 -4.39 -1.36 -14.72
CA ILE A 341 -4.18 -0.08 -15.41
C ILE A 341 -5.34 0.88 -15.13
N GLU A 342 -6.59 0.40 -15.18
CA GLU A 342 -7.76 1.22 -14.85
C GLU A 342 -7.71 1.73 -13.41
N ALA A 343 -7.43 0.85 -12.44
CA ALA A 343 -7.33 1.23 -11.04
C ALA A 343 -6.20 2.27 -10.78
N PHE A 344 -5.01 2.09 -11.38
CA PHE A 344 -3.96 3.12 -11.30
C PHE A 344 -4.37 4.43 -11.95
N THR A 345 -5.09 4.37 -13.07
CA THR A 345 -5.61 5.58 -13.75
C THR A 345 -6.62 6.32 -12.87
N GLN A 346 -7.48 5.60 -12.14
CA GLN A 346 -8.40 6.22 -11.16
C GLN A 346 -7.64 6.87 -10.01
N ALA A 347 -6.60 6.22 -9.47
CA ALA A 347 -5.73 6.83 -8.45
C ALA A 347 -5.10 8.14 -8.97
N LEU A 348 -4.60 8.14 -10.21
CA LEU A 348 -3.98 9.31 -10.85
C LEU A 348 -4.98 10.41 -11.25
N ALA A 349 -6.25 10.06 -11.50
CA ALA A 349 -7.30 11.04 -11.72
C ALA A 349 -7.61 11.85 -10.45
N LEU A 350 -7.52 11.20 -9.27
CA LEU A 350 -7.69 11.84 -7.97
C LEU A 350 -6.42 12.56 -7.50
N CYS A 351 -5.25 11.99 -7.76
CA CYS A 351 -3.94 12.55 -7.38
C CYS A 351 -2.93 12.39 -8.53
N PRO A 352 -2.82 13.37 -9.43
CA PRO A 352 -1.94 13.29 -10.61
C PRO A 352 -0.43 13.18 -10.29
N ASP A 353 -0.03 13.63 -9.10
CA ASP A 353 1.36 13.71 -8.65
C ASP A 353 1.76 12.55 -7.71
N LEU A 354 1.05 11.42 -7.78
CA LEU A 354 1.40 10.20 -7.06
C LEU A 354 2.45 9.37 -7.84
N ALA A 355 3.73 9.56 -7.51
CA ALA A 355 4.84 8.88 -8.18
C ALA A 355 4.71 7.34 -8.18
N GLU A 356 4.24 6.76 -7.07
CA GLU A 356 4.03 5.32 -6.93
C GLU A 356 3.02 4.76 -7.93
N ALA A 357 1.89 5.47 -8.15
CA ALA A 357 0.88 5.03 -9.10
C ALA A 357 1.37 5.14 -10.55
N HIS A 358 2.20 6.14 -10.90
CA HIS A 358 2.88 6.20 -12.20
C HIS A 358 3.84 5.02 -12.41
N TYR A 359 4.63 4.68 -11.40
CA TYR A 359 5.51 3.50 -11.43
C TYR A 359 4.72 2.21 -11.63
N ASN A 360 3.65 2.01 -10.84
CA ASN A 360 2.84 0.81 -10.91
C ASN A 360 2.08 0.68 -12.24
N LEU A 361 1.57 1.81 -12.78
CA LEU A 361 1.00 1.89 -14.12
C LEU A 361 2.04 1.49 -15.17
N ALA A 362 3.26 2.00 -15.07
CA ALA A 362 4.33 1.69 -15.99
C ALA A 362 4.67 0.20 -16.01
N ALA A 363 4.77 -0.42 -14.84
CA ALA A 363 5.04 -1.85 -14.70
C ALA A 363 3.92 -2.70 -15.31
N ALA A 364 2.64 -2.36 -15.07
CA ALA A 364 1.51 -3.07 -15.65
C ALA A 364 1.44 -2.89 -17.19
N ALA A 365 1.70 -1.68 -17.69
CA ALA A 365 1.75 -1.39 -19.12
C ALA A 365 2.90 -2.15 -19.81
N ALA A 366 4.07 -2.25 -19.18
CA ALA A 366 5.21 -3.02 -19.69
C ALA A 366 4.88 -4.51 -19.79
N GLN A 367 4.26 -5.09 -18.76
CA GLN A 367 3.82 -6.49 -18.76
C GLN A 367 2.79 -6.78 -19.86
N LEU A 368 1.94 -5.80 -20.19
CA LEU A 368 0.96 -5.90 -21.27
C LEU A 368 1.56 -5.62 -22.66
N GLY A 369 2.86 -5.32 -22.76
CA GLY A 369 3.54 -4.98 -24.02
C GLY A 369 3.28 -3.56 -24.53
N ARG A 370 2.67 -2.68 -23.73
CA ARG A 370 2.43 -1.27 -24.08
C ARG A 370 3.66 -0.41 -23.78
N LEU A 371 4.76 -0.67 -24.49
CA LEU A 371 6.10 -0.18 -24.15
C LEU A 371 6.20 1.36 -24.09
N ALA A 372 5.63 2.06 -25.07
CA ALA A 372 5.65 3.53 -25.09
C ALA A 372 4.85 4.17 -23.93
N GLU A 373 3.73 3.54 -23.55
CA GLU A 373 2.93 3.96 -22.39
C GLU A 373 3.73 3.75 -21.09
N ALA A 374 4.38 2.59 -20.96
CA ALA A 374 5.23 2.26 -19.83
C ALA A 374 6.40 3.24 -19.67
N GLU A 375 7.13 3.55 -20.75
CA GLU A 375 8.24 4.50 -20.70
C GLU A 375 7.78 5.88 -20.21
N ARG A 376 6.69 6.40 -20.77
CA ARG A 376 6.13 7.70 -20.37
C ARG A 376 5.76 7.71 -18.89
N ALA A 377 5.13 6.64 -18.39
CA ALA A 377 4.73 6.53 -16.99
C ALA A 377 5.95 6.42 -16.05
N TYR A 378 6.97 5.62 -16.40
CA TYR A 378 8.24 5.58 -15.64
C TYR A 378 8.91 6.95 -15.58
N ARG A 379 9.02 7.65 -16.72
CA ARG A 379 9.61 9.00 -16.76
C ARG A 379 8.81 9.99 -15.92
N ARG A 380 7.48 9.89 -15.87
CA ARG A 380 6.64 10.72 -14.99
C ARG A 380 6.88 10.41 -13.51
N ALA A 381 7.00 9.13 -13.13
CA ALA A 381 7.34 8.74 -11.76
C ALA A 381 8.70 9.34 -11.34
N LEU A 382 9.70 9.31 -12.23
CA LEU A 382 11.03 9.88 -11.97
C LEU A 382 11.06 11.41 -11.97
N ALA A 383 10.19 12.07 -12.74
CA ALA A 383 10.04 13.52 -12.68
C ALA A 383 9.46 13.99 -11.33
N LEU A 384 8.56 13.20 -10.74
CA LEU A 384 7.96 13.46 -9.43
C LEU A 384 8.90 13.07 -8.27
N SER A 385 9.61 11.95 -8.42
CA SER A 385 10.58 11.45 -7.45
C SER A 385 11.87 10.98 -8.14
N PRO A 386 12.86 11.88 -8.31
CA PRO A 386 14.13 11.55 -8.97
C PRO A 386 14.96 10.48 -8.24
N ALA A 387 14.66 10.20 -6.96
CA ALA A 387 15.33 9.18 -6.17
C ALA A 387 14.62 7.81 -6.19
N TYR A 388 13.54 7.65 -6.97
CA TYR A 388 12.76 6.42 -6.98
C TYR A 388 13.50 5.28 -7.69
N GLY A 389 14.22 4.46 -6.90
CA GLY A 389 15.05 3.37 -7.39
C GLY A 389 14.29 2.37 -8.27
N ASP A 390 13.09 1.95 -7.85
CA ASP A 390 12.31 0.94 -8.59
C ASP A 390 11.90 1.43 -9.98
N ALA A 391 11.54 2.70 -10.09
CA ALA A 391 11.23 3.32 -11.37
C ALA A 391 12.45 3.44 -12.28
N LYS A 392 13.64 3.71 -11.73
CA LYS A 392 14.89 3.73 -12.52
C LYS A 392 15.24 2.34 -13.05
N PHE A 393 15.19 1.34 -12.19
CA PHE A 393 15.50 -0.03 -12.58
C PHE A 393 14.46 -0.59 -13.57
N GLY A 394 13.16 -0.34 -13.33
CA GLY A 394 12.09 -0.69 -14.26
C GLY A 394 12.25 -0.03 -15.63
N LEU A 395 12.57 1.27 -15.66
CA LEU A 395 12.87 1.98 -16.90
C LEU A 395 14.13 1.42 -17.59
N ALA A 396 15.18 1.09 -16.84
CA ALA A 396 16.39 0.48 -17.38
C ALA A 396 16.08 -0.82 -18.14
N VAL A 397 15.37 -1.75 -17.49
CA VAL A 397 15.00 -3.04 -18.10
C VAL A 397 14.12 -2.82 -19.34
N LEU A 398 13.17 -1.89 -19.28
CA LEU A 398 12.33 -1.53 -20.42
C LEU A 398 13.17 -1.01 -21.59
N LEU A 399 14.04 -0.03 -21.35
CA LEU A 399 14.92 0.56 -22.38
C LEU A 399 15.87 -0.47 -22.98
N LEU A 400 16.48 -1.32 -22.16
CA LEU A 400 17.31 -2.43 -22.63
C LEU A 400 16.51 -3.40 -23.51
N SER A 401 15.25 -3.71 -23.15
CA SER A 401 14.40 -4.59 -23.97
C SER A 401 14.03 -3.99 -25.34
N MET A 402 14.07 -2.65 -25.45
CA MET A 402 13.84 -1.92 -26.71
C MET A 402 15.14 -1.64 -27.48
N GLY A 403 16.31 -2.00 -26.93
CA GLY A 403 17.61 -1.74 -27.56
C GLY A 403 18.15 -0.33 -27.31
N HIS A 404 17.50 0.47 -26.44
CA HIS A 404 17.94 1.80 -26.04
C HIS A 404 19.06 1.69 -24.97
N PHE A 405 20.20 1.14 -25.38
CA PHE A 405 21.27 0.73 -24.47
C PHE A 405 21.99 1.88 -23.78
N GLU A 406 22.15 3.03 -24.45
CA GLU A 406 22.91 4.15 -23.89
C GLU A 406 22.35 4.62 -22.55
N GLU A 407 21.05 4.91 -22.48
CA GLU A 407 20.36 5.27 -21.25
C GLU A 407 20.04 4.03 -20.40
N GLY A 408 19.68 2.91 -21.04
CA GLY A 408 19.33 1.66 -20.36
C GLY A 408 20.42 1.19 -19.40
N TRP A 409 21.69 1.17 -19.85
CA TRP A 409 22.82 0.77 -19.01
C TRP A 409 23.10 1.73 -17.86
N GLN A 410 22.96 3.04 -18.09
CA GLN A 410 23.15 4.05 -17.04
C GLN A 410 22.14 3.86 -15.91
N LEU A 411 20.88 3.63 -16.27
CA LEU A 411 19.82 3.39 -15.29
C LEU A 411 19.93 1.99 -14.66
N TYR A 412 20.47 1.00 -15.36
CA TYR A 412 20.61 -0.37 -14.87
C TYR A 412 21.56 -0.48 -13.67
N GLU A 413 22.54 0.41 -13.53
CA GLU A 413 23.42 0.48 -12.36
C GLU A 413 22.67 0.88 -11.06
N PHE A 414 21.43 1.37 -11.15
CA PHE A 414 20.63 1.63 -9.95
C PHE A 414 20.30 0.36 -9.15
N ARG A 415 20.54 -0.82 -9.70
CA ARG A 415 20.49 -2.10 -8.97
C ARG A 415 21.38 -2.12 -7.71
N TYR A 416 22.49 -1.35 -7.71
CA TYR A 416 23.38 -1.22 -6.54
C TYR A 416 22.82 -0.34 -5.42
N PHE A 417 21.70 0.34 -5.62
CA PHE A 417 21.07 1.21 -4.62
C PHE A 417 19.76 0.62 -4.08
N GLN A 418 19.46 -0.63 -4.43
CA GLN A 418 18.22 -1.31 -4.05
C GLN A 418 18.48 -2.29 -2.90
N PRO A 419 18.00 -2.01 -1.67
CA PRO A 419 18.33 -2.84 -0.49
C PRO A 419 17.94 -4.32 -0.60
N GLY A 420 16.92 -4.63 -1.41
CA GLY A 420 16.47 -6.00 -1.65
C GLY A 420 17.34 -6.79 -2.64
N PHE A 421 18.27 -6.15 -3.35
CA PHE A 421 19.09 -6.80 -4.37
C PHE A 421 20.44 -7.23 -3.79
N VAL A 422 20.98 -8.34 -4.29
CA VAL A 422 22.31 -8.83 -3.87
C VAL A 422 23.40 -7.80 -4.16
N HIS A 423 23.27 -7.07 -5.26
CA HIS A 423 24.19 -6.04 -5.73
C HIS A 423 24.46 -4.96 -4.68
N TYR A 424 23.42 -4.54 -3.94
CA TYR A 424 23.56 -3.55 -2.87
C TYR A 424 24.58 -3.97 -1.81
N LYS A 425 24.61 -5.26 -1.44
CA LYS A 425 25.50 -5.79 -0.39
C LYS A 425 26.93 -6.04 -0.89
N THR A 426 27.10 -6.34 -2.18
CA THR A 426 28.42 -6.68 -2.74
C THR A 426 29.43 -5.56 -2.57
N ARG A 427 29.02 -4.30 -2.78
CA ARG A 427 29.89 -3.11 -2.67
C ARG A 427 30.53 -2.99 -1.29
N ASP A 428 29.75 -3.21 -0.25
CA ASP A 428 30.22 -3.13 1.13
C ASP A 428 31.06 -4.36 1.51
N MET A 429 30.70 -5.53 0.99
CA MET A 429 31.33 -6.80 1.32
C MET A 429 32.76 -6.94 0.76
N LEU A 430 33.02 -6.53 -0.47
CA LEU A 430 34.32 -6.77 -1.13
C LEU A 430 35.44 -5.83 -0.65
N GLY A 431 35.12 -4.68 -0.08
CA GLY A 431 36.10 -3.77 0.53
C GLY A 431 37.15 -3.15 -0.40
N CYS A 432 37.18 -3.51 -1.69
CA CYS A 432 37.97 -2.88 -2.75
C CYS A 432 37.05 -2.03 -3.67
N PRO A 433 37.57 -1.01 -4.37
CA PRO A 433 36.74 -0.14 -5.19
C PRO A 433 36.14 -0.89 -6.39
N GLN A 434 34.91 -0.54 -6.73
CA GLN A 434 34.29 -1.01 -7.98
C GLN A 434 34.91 -0.26 -9.16
N TRP A 435 35.27 -0.97 -10.21
CA TRP A 435 35.79 -0.41 -11.45
C TRP A 435 34.72 0.45 -12.13
N GLY A 436 35.06 1.71 -12.41
CA GLY A 436 34.16 2.73 -12.96
C GLY A 436 34.38 3.06 -14.44
N GLY A 437 35.21 2.28 -15.13
CA GLY A 437 35.60 2.53 -16.53
C GLY A 437 36.94 3.26 -16.71
N GLU A 438 37.66 3.53 -15.62
CA GLU A 438 39.05 3.97 -15.66
C GLU A 438 39.98 2.93 -16.32
N THR A 439 41.19 3.36 -16.68
CA THR A 439 42.20 2.46 -17.27
C THR A 439 42.56 1.31 -16.33
N LEU A 440 42.66 0.11 -16.87
CA LEU A 440 43.09 -1.09 -16.15
C LEU A 440 44.60 -1.35 -16.27
N ALA A 441 45.37 -0.43 -16.85
CA ALA A 441 46.82 -0.58 -17.01
C ALA A 441 47.52 -0.95 -15.69
N ASP A 442 48.19 -2.11 -15.69
CA ASP A 442 48.90 -2.71 -14.56
C ASP A 442 48.04 -3.09 -13.34
N LYS A 443 46.70 -3.06 -13.46
CA LYS A 443 45.76 -3.35 -12.37
C LYS A 443 45.42 -4.83 -12.21
N THR A 444 45.16 -5.24 -10.97
CA THR A 444 44.51 -6.52 -10.65
C THR A 444 43.00 -6.33 -10.50
N LEU A 445 42.23 -6.99 -11.35
CA LEU A 445 40.78 -6.91 -11.41
C LEU A 445 40.14 -8.20 -10.91
N LEU A 446 39.21 -8.07 -9.96
CA LEU A 446 38.30 -9.15 -9.57
C LEU A 446 37.00 -9.05 -10.38
N VAL A 447 36.69 -10.06 -11.18
CA VAL A 447 35.35 -10.24 -11.75
C VAL A 447 34.51 -11.01 -10.76
N TRP A 448 33.44 -10.40 -10.27
CA TRP A 448 32.57 -10.99 -9.25
C TRP A 448 31.22 -11.40 -9.84
N GLN A 449 30.86 -12.68 -9.69
CA GLN A 449 29.53 -13.16 -10.07
C GLN A 449 28.48 -12.72 -9.04
N GLU A 450 27.59 -11.83 -9.47
CA GLU A 450 26.36 -11.44 -8.75
C GLU A 450 25.11 -12.07 -9.36
N ASP A 451 25.15 -12.34 -10.67
CA ASP A 451 24.00 -12.74 -11.49
C ASP A 451 24.07 -14.22 -11.89
N GLY A 452 23.10 -14.66 -12.68
CA GLY A 452 22.92 -16.07 -13.03
C GLY A 452 24.07 -16.65 -13.86
N LEU A 453 24.10 -17.98 -13.97
CA LEU A 453 25.14 -18.68 -14.72
C LEU A 453 25.14 -18.29 -16.21
N GLY A 454 23.95 -18.10 -16.80
CA GLY A 454 23.78 -17.64 -18.17
C GLY A 454 24.32 -16.22 -18.39
N ASP A 455 24.16 -15.34 -17.39
CA ASP A 455 24.70 -13.98 -17.44
C ASP A 455 26.23 -14.00 -17.48
N MET A 456 26.85 -14.82 -16.64
CA MET A 456 28.30 -14.94 -16.64
C MET A 456 28.83 -15.48 -17.96
N ILE A 457 28.16 -16.48 -18.54
CA ILE A 457 28.52 -17.02 -19.86
C ILE A 457 28.35 -15.96 -20.96
N GLN A 458 27.21 -15.26 -21.00
CA GLN A 458 26.94 -14.25 -22.02
C GLN A 458 27.93 -13.08 -21.95
N PHE A 459 28.11 -12.51 -20.76
CA PHE A 459 28.91 -11.30 -20.56
C PHE A 459 30.41 -11.59 -20.43
N SER A 460 30.85 -12.85 -20.38
CA SER A 460 32.28 -13.21 -20.48
C SER A 460 32.95 -12.64 -21.74
N ARG A 461 32.15 -12.26 -22.76
CA ARG A 461 32.61 -11.58 -23.99
C ARG A 461 33.39 -10.28 -23.74
N TYR A 462 33.18 -9.67 -22.58
CA TYR A 462 33.84 -8.44 -22.19
C TYR A 462 35.22 -8.67 -21.56
N VAL A 463 35.55 -9.90 -21.12
CA VAL A 463 36.82 -10.19 -20.44
C VAL A 463 38.03 -9.85 -21.33
N ALA A 464 38.01 -10.27 -22.59
CA ALA A 464 39.10 -9.97 -23.52
C ALA A 464 39.26 -8.45 -23.74
N LEU A 465 38.17 -7.68 -23.70
CA LEU A 465 38.22 -6.22 -23.79
C LEU A 465 38.80 -5.58 -22.54
N LEU A 466 38.46 -6.10 -21.35
CA LEU A 466 39.06 -5.67 -20.07
C LEU A 466 40.56 -5.98 -20.05
N LYS A 467 40.97 -7.17 -20.49
CA LYS A 467 42.38 -7.55 -20.61
C LYS A 467 43.13 -6.63 -21.60
N ALA A 468 42.50 -6.29 -22.72
CA ALA A 468 43.06 -5.38 -23.72
C ALA A 468 43.23 -3.93 -23.23
N GLN A 469 42.54 -3.52 -22.15
CA GLN A 469 42.79 -2.24 -21.47
C GLN A 469 44.06 -2.23 -20.62
N GLY A 470 44.82 -3.33 -20.59
CA GLY A 470 46.10 -3.43 -19.88
C GLY A 470 46.00 -4.04 -18.48
N ALA A 471 44.88 -4.70 -18.15
CA ALA A 471 44.73 -5.42 -16.89
C ALA A 471 45.87 -6.43 -16.71
N LYS A 472 46.67 -6.25 -15.66
CA LYS A 472 47.78 -7.15 -15.33
C LYS A 472 47.25 -8.54 -15.03
N ARG A 473 46.20 -8.61 -14.21
CA ARG A 473 45.58 -9.87 -13.79
C ARG A 473 44.07 -9.69 -13.67
N ILE A 474 43.31 -10.65 -14.19
CA ILE A 474 41.87 -10.79 -14.04
C ILE A 474 41.62 -12.13 -13.34
N GLU A 475 41.07 -12.08 -12.13
CA GLU A 475 40.58 -13.27 -11.44
C GLU A 475 39.04 -13.29 -11.47
N PHE A 476 38.45 -14.45 -11.74
CA PHE A 476 37.00 -14.61 -11.86
C PHE A 476 36.47 -15.41 -10.68
N ALA A 477 35.65 -14.76 -9.84
CA ALA A 477 34.96 -15.39 -8.72
C ALA A 477 33.56 -15.84 -9.15
N CYS A 478 33.35 -17.16 -9.20
CA CYS A 478 32.07 -17.73 -9.60
C CYS A 478 31.77 -19.06 -8.91
N MET A 479 30.54 -19.52 -9.06
CA MET A 479 30.10 -20.82 -8.55
C MET A 479 30.90 -21.97 -9.20
N PRO A 480 31.12 -23.09 -8.47
CA PRO A 480 31.89 -24.24 -8.97
C PRO A 480 31.42 -24.78 -10.33
N ALA A 481 30.11 -24.69 -10.62
CA ALA A 481 29.53 -25.13 -11.88
C ALA A 481 30.08 -24.40 -13.13
N LEU A 482 30.77 -23.27 -12.97
CA LEU A 482 31.40 -22.52 -14.05
C LEU A 482 32.93 -22.62 -14.06
N HIS A 483 33.56 -23.23 -13.05
CA HIS A 483 35.02 -23.13 -12.86
C HIS A 483 35.83 -23.60 -14.06
N ARG A 484 35.60 -24.83 -14.52
CA ARG A 484 36.30 -25.39 -15.69
C ARG A 484 36.05 -24.59 -16.97
N LEU A 485 34.81 -24.12 -17.17
CA LEU A 485 34.45 -23.37 -18.36
C LEU A 485 35.06 -21.97 -18.38
N MET A 486 35.02 -21.25 -17.25
CA MET A 486 35.60 -19.91 -17.17
C MET A 486 37.13 -19.96 -17.25
N ALA A 487 37.75 -21.04 -16.76
CA ALA A 487 39.20 -21.21 -16.86
C ALA A 487 39.70 -21.32 -18.32
N SER A 488 38.82 -21.68 -19.28
CA SER A 488 39.17 -21.73 -20.71
C SER A 488 38.91 -20.41 -21.46
N VAL A 489 38.37 -19.39 -20.79
CA VAL A 489 38.08 -18.09 -21.42
C VAL A 489 39.37 -17.27 -21.54
N ASP A 490 39.68 -16.85 -22.77
CA ASP A 490 40.82 -15.98 -23.05
C ASP A 490 40.73 -14.66 -22.25
N GLY A 491 41.84 -14.30 -21.60
CA GLY A 491 41.95 -13.14 -20.72
C GLY A 491 41.66 -13.39 -19.24
N ILE A 492 41.13 -14.55 -18.84
CA ILE A 492 41.01 -14.93 -17.42
C ILE A 492 42.33 -15.56 -16.96
N ASP A 493 42.96 -15.01 -15.92
CA ASP A 493 44.23 -15.53 -15.39
C ASP A 493 44.02 -16.58 -14.27
N ALA A 494 42.91 -16.51 -13.55
CA ALA A 494 42.52 -17.51 -12.56
C ALA A 494 41.00 -17.51 -12.31
N VAL A 495 40.48 -18.66 -11.92
CA VAL A 495 39.10 -18.83 -11.45
C VAL A 495 39.10 -19.32 -10.02
N VAL A 496 38.24 -18.75 -9.18
CA VAL A 496 38.14 -19.05 -7.76
C VAL A 496 36.68 -19.11 -7.32
N ASP A 497 36.40 -19.79 -6.21
CA ASP A 497 35.11 -19.68 -5.55
C ASP A 497 34.97 -18.33 -4.80
N HIS A 498 33.73 -17.96 -4.49
CA HIS A 498 33.40 -16.70 -3.83
C HIS A 498 34.05 -16.55 -2.45
N ASP A 499 34.17 -17.62 -1.65
CA ASP A 499 34.76 -17.56 -0.32
C ASP A 499 36.26 -17.26 -0.42
N THR A 500 36.96 -17.97 -1.30
CA THR A 500 38.37 -17.75 -1.60
C THR A 500 38.62 -16.34 -2.11
N ALA A 501 37.81 -15.86 -3.06
CA ALA A 501 37.91 -14.49 -3.57
C ALA A 501 37.67 -13.44 -2.48
N LEU A 502 36.67 -13.65 -1.62
CA LEU A 502 36.33 -12.73 -0.54
C LEU A 502 37.48 -12.60 0.47
N THR A 503 38.13 -13.71 0.85
CA THR A 503 39.31 -13.66 1.74
C THR A 503 40.49 -12.89 1.16
N ARG A 504 40.53 -12.74 -0.18
CA ARG A 504 41.59 -12.05 -0.92
C ARG A 504 41.15 -10.67 -1.43
N ALA A 505 39.92 -10.24 -1.12
CA ALA A 505 39.28 -9.10 -1.78
C ALA A 505 40.08 -7.79 -1.62
N SER A 506 40.73 -7.61 -0.46
CA SER A 506 41.59 -6.46 -0.17
C SER A 506 42.90 -6.41 -0.98
N GLY A 507 43.25 -7.50 -1.67
CA GLY A 507 44.43 -7.61 -2.52
C GLY A 507 44.20 -7.22 -3.98
N TYR A 508 42.96 -6.98 -4.40
CA TYR A 508 42.66 -6.51 -5.75
C TYR A 508 42.66 -4.97 -5.81
N ASP A 509 43.13 -4.41 -6.93
CA ASP A 509 43.04 -2.97 -7.15
C ASP A 509 41.59 -2.51 -7.32
N CYS A 510 40.75 -3.33 -7.98
CA CYS A 510 39.33 -3.06 -8.18
C CYS A 510 38.55 -4.34 -8.49
N TRP A 511 37.22 -4.26 -8.45
CA TRP A 511 36.32 -5.33 -8.86
C TRP A 511 35.23 -4.87 -9.83
N THR A 512 34.63 -5.77 -10.60
CA THR A 512 33.45 -5.48 -11.43
C THR A 512 32.51 -6.69 -11.52
N SER A 513 31.21 -6.44 -11.67
CA SER A 513 30.31 -7.41 -12.32
C SER A 513 30.42 -7.26 -13.84
N LEU A 514 30.33 -8.37 -14.56
CA LEU A 514 30.32 -8.32 -16.02
C LEU A 514 29.06 -7.67 -16.60
N MET A 515 27.98 -7.54 -15.80
CA MET A 515 26.79 -6.80 -16.20
C MET A 515 26.95 -5.27 -16.11
N SER A 516 28.01 -4.75 -15.46
CA SER A 516 28.38 -3.32 -15.50
C SER A 516 29.30 -3.00 -16.69
N ALA A 517 30.00 -3.99 -17.23
CA ALA A 517 30.94 -3.80 -18.34
C ALA A 517 30.31 -3.10 -19.59
N PRO A 518 29.07 -3.41 -20.01
CA PRO A 518 28.43 -2.72 -21.13
C PRO A 518 28.34 -1.20 -20.95
N LEU A 519 28.10 -0.71 -19.73
CA LEU A 519 28.07 0.72 -19.45
C LEU A 519 29.43 1.35 -19.69
N HIS A 520 30.47 0.81 -19.04
CA HIS A 520 31.81 1.39 -19.04
C HIS A 520 32.50 1.27 -20.40
N LEU A 521 32.14 0.25 -21.18
CA LEU A 521 32.62 0.03 -22.55
C LEU A 521 31.69 0.62 -23.62
N ARG A 522 30.64 1.35 -23.21
CA ARG A 522 29.69 2.07 -24.08
C ARG A 522 29.06 1.17 -25.15
N THR A 523 28.58 0.00 -24.74
CA THR A 523 27.91 -0.93 -25.65
C THR A 523 26.58 -0.36 -26.13
N LEU A 524 26.46 -0.15 -27.43
CA LEU A 524 25.23 0.08 -28.17
C LEU A 524 24.77 -1.21 -28.86
N ILE A 525 23.55 -1.21 -29.40
CA ILE A 525 22.96 -2.37 -30.07
C ILE A 525 23.85 -2.88 -31.23
N ASP A 526 24.47 -1.96 -31.97
CA ASP A 526 25.33 -2.28 -33.12
C ASP A 526 26.81 -2.50 -32.75
N THR A 527 27.18 -2.27 -31.48
CA THR A 527 28.56 -2.43 -30.99
C THR A 527 28.69 -3.53 -29.94
N ILE A 528 27.67 -4.40 -29.81
CA ILE A 528 27.74 -5.58 -28.95
C ILE A 528 28.99 -6.41 -29.33
N PRO A 529 29.90 -6.69 -28.39
CA PRO A 529 31.05 -7.53 -28.68
C PRO A 529 30.63 -8.92 -29.14
N ARG A 530 31.44 -9.52 -30.01
CA ARG A 530 31.20 -10.90 -30.46
C ARG A 530 31.13 -11.85 -29.26
N PRO A 531 30.31 -12.92 -29.32
CA PRO A 531 30.30 -13.93 -28.27
C PRO A 531 31.72 -14.44 -27.97
N THR A 532 31.97 -14.77 -26.70
CA THR A 532 33.22 -15.41 -26.26
C THR A 532 33.47 -16.65 -27.10
N ARG A 533 34.69 -16.83 -27.61
CA ARG A 533 35.07 -18.09 -28.25
C ARG A 533 35.29 -19.14 -27.16
N LEU A 534 34.22 -19.80 -26.75
CA LEU A 534 34.32 -20.97 -25.89
C LEU A 534 34.66 -22.18 -26.77
N SER A 535 35.47 -23.08 -26.24
CA SER A 535 35.71 -24.40 -26.81
C SER A 535 35.85 -25.41 -25.67
N ALA A 536 35.29 -26.61 -25.86
CA ALA A 536 35.53 -27.71 -24.94
C ALA A 536 36.92 -28.30 -25.20
N GLU A 537 37.65 -28.63 -24.12
CA GLU A 537 38.92 -29.34 -24.28
C GLU A 537 38.67 -30.72 -24.93
N PRO A 538 39.57 -31.21 -25.80
CA PRO A 538 39.42 -32.49 -26.48
C PRO A 538 39.13 -33.66 -25.52
N ALA A 539 39.80 -33.68 -24.37
CA ALA A 539 39.59 -34.72 -23.35
C ALA A 539 38.15 -34.72 -22.78
N TRP A 540 37.50 -33.56 -22.68
CA TRP A 540 36.11 -33.48 -22.23
C TRP A 540 35.17 -34.02 -23.31
N VAL A 541 35.45 -33.71 -24.58
CA VAL A 541 34.66 -34.21 -25.72
C VAL A 541 34.75 -35.73 -25.82
N GLU A 542 35.97 -36.28 -25.73
CA GLU A 542 36.24 -37.72 -25.78
C GLU A 542 35.51 -38.51 -24.69
N ARG A 543 35.31 -37.93 -23.50
CA ARG A 543 34.52 -38.55 -22.41
C ARG A 543 33.09 -38.88 -22.84
N TRP A 544 32.46 -37.99 -23.61
CA TRP A 544 31.04 -38.08 -23.98
C TRP A 544 30.79 -38.71 -25.36
N GLN A 545 31.83 -38.75 -26.20
CA GLN A 545 31.76 -39.26 -27.57
C GLN A 545 31.13 -40.67 -27.68
N PRO A 546 31.49 -41.67 -26.85
CA PRO A 546 30.92 -43.01 -26.97
C PRO A 546 29.40 -43.06 -26.78
N ALA A 547 28.86 -42.25 -25.87
CA ALA A 547 27.42 -42.21 -25.61
C ALA A 547 26.66 -41.57 -26.79
N LEU A 548 27.26 -40.56 -27.43
CA LEU A 548 26.67 -39.87 -28.57
C LEU A 548 26.81 -40.65 -29.88
N ASP A 549 27.85 -41.48 -30.02
CA ASP A 549 28.06 -42.34 -31.20
C ASP A 549 27.19 -43.59 -31.19
N ALA A 550 26.65 -43.97 -30.03
CA ALA A 550 25.65 -45.02 -29.90
C ALA A 550 24.26 -44.63 -30.44
N LEU A 551 24.04 -43.34 -30.73
CA LEU A 551 22.78 -42.87 -31.32
C LEU A 551 22.66 -43.30 -32.80
N PRO A 552 21.43 -43.48 -33.32
CA PRO A 552 21.22 -43.71 -34.74
C PRO A 552 21.89 -42.65 -35.61
N ALA A 553 22.34 -43.07 -36.80
CA ALA A 553 22.89 -42.16 -37.81
C ALA A 553 21.87 -41.05 -38.13
N GLY A 554 22.35 -39.81 -38.19
CA GLY A 554 21.50 -38.64 -38.37
C GLY A 554 22.04 -37.42 -37.62
N ARG A 555 21.17 -36.45 -37.38
CA ARG A 555 21.48 -35.20 -36.69
C ARG A 555 21.21 -35.33 -35.19
N LYS A 556 22.14 -34.86 -34.36
CA LYS A 556 22.05 -34.91 -32.88
C LYS A 556 21.54 -33.58 -32.35
N ILE A 557 20.40 -33.58 -31.67
CA ILE A 557 19.68 -32.39 -31.21
C ILE A 557 19.64 -32.36 -29.67
N GLY A 558 20.17 -31.32 -29.06
CA GLY A 558 20.12 -31.11 -27.61
C GLY A 558 18.80 -30.49 -27.18
N LEU A 559 18.21 -30.97 -26.09
CA LEU A 559 16.94 -30.46 -25.53
C LEU A 559 17.09 -29.98 -24.08
N VAL A 560 16.52 -28.80 -23.79
CA VAL A 560 16.27 -28.27 -22.43
C VAL A 560 14.89 -27.60 -22.41
N TRP A 561 13.95 -28.11 -21.64
CA TRP A 561 12.55 -27.63 -21.69
C TRP A 561 12.05 -27.02 -20.39
N LYS A 562 12.80 -27.17 -19.29
CA LYS A 562 12.51 -26.53 -18.02
C LYS A 562 13.69 -25.75 -17.51
N GLY A 563 13.39 -24.63 -16.87
CA GLY A 563 14.36 -23.79 -16.17
C GLY A 563 14.57 -24.22 -14.72
N ASN A 564 15.06 -23.26 -13.93
CA ASN A 564 15.23 -23.41 -12.50
C ASN A 564 13.95 -22.95 -11.79
N VAL A 565 13.33 -23.82 -10.99
CA VAL A 565 12.12 -23.52 -10.20
C VAL A 565 12.28 -22.30 -9.27
N ALA A 566 13.50 -22.00 -8.81
CA ALA A 566 13.77 -20.83 -7.97
C ALA A 566 13.78 -19.50 -8.75
N HIS A 567 13.71 -19.55 -10.09
CA HIS A 567 13.66 -18.35 -10.91
C HIS A 567 12.25 -17.76 -10.90
N HIS A 568 12.13 -16.45 -10.67
CA HIS A 568 10.84 -15.76 -10.53
C HIS A 568 9.89 -15.99 -11.73
N ASN A 569 10.44 -16.07 -12.95
CA ASN A 569 9.66 -16.30 -14.18
C ASN A 569 9.59 -17.78 -14.66
N ASP A 570 9.95 -18.76 -13.82
CA ASP A 570 10.03 -20.16 -14.27
C ASP A 570 8.69 -20.71 -14.78
N ALA A 571 7.59 -20.38 -14.08
CA ALA A 571 6.26 -20.86 -14.42
C ALA A 571 5.80 -20.48 -15.85
N ASN A 572 6.23 -19.32 -16.35
CA ASN A 572 5.88 -18.89 -17.70
C ASN A 572 6.82 -19.50 -18.75
N ARG A 573 8.13 -19.57 -18.46
CA ARG A 573 9.17 -19.93 -19.45
C ARG A 573 9.43 -21.43 -19.58
N SER A 574 9.07 -22.23 -18.59
CA SER A 574 9.22 -23.69 -18.61
C SER A 574 8.06 -24.35 -19.39
N ILE A 575 8.39 -25.37 -20.20
CA ILE A 575 7.40 -26.23 -20.85
C ILE A 575 6.93 -27.27 -19.80
N PRO A 576 5.60 -27.44 -19.59
CA PRO A 576 5.07 -28.28 -18.51
C PRO A 576 5.56 -29.73 -18.51
N SER A 577 5.80 -30.32 -19.68
CA SER A 577 6.29 -31.70 -19.81
C SER A 577 7.05 -31.95 -21.11
N LEU A 578 8.00 -32.88 -21.07
CA LEU A 578 8.67 -33.47 -22.22
C LEU A 578 7.68 -34.05 -23.25
N ALA A 579 6.52 -34.56 -22.79
CA ALA A 579 5.51 -35.16 -23.66
C ALA A 579 4.98 -34.17 -24.72
N LEU A 580 4.92 -32.87 -24.39
CA LEU A 580 4.48 -31.83 -25.34
C LEU A 580 5.44 -31.65 -26.52
N LEU A 581 6.70 -32.06 -26.37
CA LEU A 581 7.70 -32.00 -27.43
C LEU A 581 7.61 -33.17 -28.43
N ALA A 582 6.66 -34.09 -28.27
CA ALA A 582 6.46 -35.24 -29.16
C ALA A 582 6.46 -34.90 -30.67
N PRO A 583 5.91 -33.75 -31.14
CA PRO A 583 5.97 -33.41 -32.55
C PRO A 583 7.39 -33.36 -33.14
N LEU A 584 8.42 -33.07 -32.33
CA LEU A 584 9.81 -33.05 -32.80
C LEU A 584 10.31 -34.42 -33.26
N TRP A 585 9.81 -35.52 -32.67
CA TRP A 585 10.16 -36.89 -33.05
C TRP A 585 9.54 -37.34 -34.37
N THR A 586 8.64 -36.54 -34.96
CA THR A 586 8.09 -36.82 -36.29
C THR A 586 9.01 -36.38 -37.43
N VAL A 587 10.10 -35.65 -37.11
CA VAL A 587 11.09 -35.22 -38.10
C VAL A 587 12.10 -36.36 -38.35
N PRO A 588 12.19 -36.89 -39.58
CA PRO A 588 13.09 -38.01 -39.87
C PRO A 588 14.56 -37.65 -39.67
N GLY A 589 15.36 -38.62 -39.21
CA GLY A 589 16.81 -38.50 -39.10
C GLY A 589 17.31 -37.66 -37.91
N LEU A 590 16.46 -37.34 -36.95
CA LEU A 590 16.86 -36.65 -35.71
C LEU A 590 16.99 -37.64 -34.54
N SER A 591 18.09 -37.52 -33.81
CA SER A 591 18.31 -38.14 -32.51
C SER A 591 18.37 -37.06 -31.43
N PHE A 592 17.72 -37.29 -30.29
CA PHE A 592 17.60 -36.29 -29.23
C PHE A 592 18.46 -36.63 -28.01
N VAL A 593 19.10 -35.61 -27.46
CA VAL A 593 19.97 -35.68 -26.27
C VAL A 593 19.43 -34.72 -25.22
N SER A 594 19.13 -35.24 -24.03
CA SER A 594 18.70 -34.40 -22.92
C SER A 594 19.89 -33.73 -22.26
N LEU A 595 19.90 -32.40 -22.29
CA LEU A 595 20.78 -31.53 -21.52
C LEU A 595 20.07 -31.00 -20.25
N GLN A 596 18.86 -31.50 -19.96
CA GLN A 596 18.04 -31.07 -18.84
C GLN A 596 18.69 -31.48 -17.50
N LYS A 597 18.89 -30.50 -16.61
CA LYS A 597 19.39 -30.69 -15.24
C LYS A 597 18.43 -30.02 -14.25
N GLY A 598 18.23 -30.63 -13.09
CA GLY A 598 17.23 -30.25 -12.09
C GLY A 598 15.81 -30.70 -12.46
N GLN A 599 14.89 -29.74 -12.58
CA GLN A 599 13.49 -30.03 -12.86
C GLN A 599 13.32 -30.69 -14.23
N GLY A 600 12.57 -31.80 -14.31
CA GLY A 600 12.36 -32.55 -15.55
C GLY A 600 13.42 -33.61 -15.85
N GLU A 601 14.43 -33.80 -14.99
CA GLU A 601 15.39 -34.91 -15.14
C GLU A 601 14.73 -36.30 -15.08
N ASP A 602 13.69 -36.45 -14.27
CA ASP A 602 12.91 -37.67 -14.13
C ASP A 602 12.17 -38.04 -15.43
N GLU A 603 11.62 -37.04 -16.11
CA GLU A 603 11.02 -37.17 -17.45
C GLU A 603 12.10 -37.56 -18.48
N ALA A 604 13.30 -36.98 -18.38
CA ALA A 604 14.41 -37.33 -19.25
C ALA A 604 14.89 -38.78 -19.05
N ARG A 605 14.91 -39.24 -17.80
CA ARG A 605 15.33 -40.60 -17.43
C ARG A 605 14.31 -41.66 -17.85
N ASN A 606 13.03 -41.30 -17.86
CA ASN A 606 11.92 -42.17 -18.24
C ASN A 606 11.07 -41.52 -19.34
N PRO A 607 11.62 -41.32 -20.55
CA PRO A 607 10.89 -40.62 -21.60
C PRO A 607 9.71 -41.48 -22.11
N PRO A 608 8.64 -40.86 -22.64
CA PRO A 608 7.58 -41.60 -23.32
C PRO A 608 8.15 -42.51 -24.42
N ALA A 609 7.56 -43.70 -24.62
CA ALA A 609 8.10 -44.72 -25.53
C ALA A 609 8.27 -44.23 -26.99
N ALA A 610 7.43 -43.29 -27.43
CA ALA A 610 7.50 -42.67 -28.75
C ALA A 610 8.51 -41.51 -28.87
N GLN A 611 9.23 -41.19 -27.78
CA GLN A 611 10.17 -40.07 -27.68
C GLN A 611 11.54 -40.54 -27.17
N PRO A 612 12.23 -41.48 -27.87
CA PRO A 612 13.55 -41.93 -27.45
C PRO A 612 14.51 -40.74 -27.27
N LEU A 613 15.14 -40.67 -26.11
CA LEU A 613 15.94 -39.53 -25.65
C LEU A 613 17.15 -40.05 -24.89
N LEU A 614 18.36 -39.66 -25.30
CA LEU A 614 19.57 -39.99 -24.55
C LEU A 614 19.69 -39.07 -23.33
N HIS A 615 19.55 -39.63 -22.14
CA HIS A 615 19.64 -38.88 -20.89
C HIS A 615 21.10 -38.75 -20.41
N LEU A 616 21.69 -37.57 -20.60
CA LEU A 616 23.02 -37.24 -20.07
C LEU A 616 22.98 -36.24 -18.91
N GLY A 617 21.90 -35.46 -18.77
CA GLY A 617 21.78 -34.35 -17.81
C GLY A 617 22.19 -34.64 -16.36
N SER A 618 21.80 -35.80 -15.81
CA SER A 618 22.13 -36.19 -14.43
C SER A 618 23.59 -36.59 -14.23
N GLN A 619 24.33 -36.84 -15.31
CA GLN A 619 25.75 -37.20 -15.30
C GLN A 619 26.66 -35.98 -15.47
N LEU A 620 26.09 -34.80 -15.73
CA LEU A 620 26.86 -33.56 -15.93
C LEU A 620 27.38 -33.06 -14.59
N ASP A 621 28.69 -32.92 -14.46
CA ASP A 621 29.29 -32.34 -13.25
C ASP A 621 29.11 -30.81 -13.25
N ASP A 622 29.40 -30.17 -14.39
CA ASP A 622 29.44 -28.71 -14.56
C ASP A 622 29.10 -28.26 -16.01
N PHE A 623 29.26 -26.97 -16.30
CA PHE A 623 29.04 -26.43 -17.65
C PHE A 623 30.13 -26.80 -18.66
N ALA A 624 31.30 -27.29 -18.24
CA ALA A 624 32.32 -27.79 -19.16
C ALA A 624 31.89 -29.14 -19.76
N ASP A 625 31.26 -30.02 -18.98
CA ASP A 625 30.64 -31.24 -19.53
C ASP A 625 29.49 -30.92 -20.48
N THR A 626 28.65 -29.94 -20.11
CA THR A 626 27.57 -29.45 -20.99
C THR A 626 28.13 -28.93 -22.31
N ALA A 627 29.24 -28.17 -22.26
CA ALA A 627 29.91 -27.64 -23.44
C ALA A 627 30.46 -28.74 -24.35
N ALA A 628 31.11 -29.75 -23.74
CA ALA A 628 31.69 -30.89 -24.46
C ALA A 628 30.64 -31.73 -25.19
N ILE A 629 29.44 -31.87 -24.64
CA ILE A 629 28.32 -32.51 -25.33
C ILE A 629 27.82 -31.62 -26.46
N ILE A 630 27.57 -30.32 -26.20
CA ILE A 630 27.05 -29.37 -27.20
C ILE A 630 27.98 -29.26 -28.42
N GLU A 631 29.30 -29.33 -28.22
CA GLU A 631 30.32 -29.39 -29.28
C GLU A 631 30.07 -30.51 -30.30
N GLN A 632 29.41 -31.59 -29.89
CA GLN A 632 29.11 -32.76 -30.72
C GLN A 632 27.68 -32.77 -31.26
N LEU A 633 26.89 -31.71 -31.01
CA LEU A 633 25.51 -31.56 -31.49
C LEU A 633 25.43 -30.69 -32.75
N ASP A 634 24.38 -30.93 -33.54
CA ASP A 634 24.05 -30.15 -34.74
C ASP A 634 23.19 -28.91 -34.43
N LEU A 635 22.41 -28.98 -33.34
CA LEU A 635 21.47 -27.94 -32.90
C LEU A 635 21.14 -28.14 -31.41
N VAL A 636 20.96 -27.04 -30.69
CA VAL A 636 20.34 -27.02 -29.36
C VAL A 636 18.97 -26.35 -29.45
N ILE A 637 17.94 -26.98 -28.92
CA ILE A 637 16.60 -26.41 -28.78
C ILE A 637 16.32 -26.29 -27.28
N CYS A 638 16.07 -25.07 -26.81
CA CYS A 638 15.84 -24.85 -25.38
C CYS A 638 14.80 -23.78 -25.08
N VAL A 639 14.35 -23.73 -23.83
CA VAL A 639 13.73 -22.52 -23.26
C VAL A 639 14.80 -21.54 -22.77
N ASP A 640 14.37 -20.36 -22.32
CA ASP A 640 15.26 -19.30 -21.82
C ASP A 640 16.09 -19.78 -20.59
N THR A 641 17.35 -20.17 -20.85
CA THR A 641 18.25 -20.82 -19.88
C THR A 641 19.71 -20.52 -20.18
N SER A 642 20.60 -20.78 -19.20
CA SER A 642 22.05 -20.70 -19.37
C SER A 642 22.58 -21.52 -20.57
N THR A 643 21.90 -22.62 -20.92
CA THR A 643 22.26 -23.48 -22.05
C THR A 643 22.16 -22.76 -23.39
N ALA A 644 21.21 -21.82 -23.54
CA ALA A 644 21.10 -21.00 -24.74
C ALA A 644 22.37 -20.16 -24.96
N HIS A 645 22.83 -19.51 -23.89
CA HIS A 645 24.03 -18.68 -23.89
C HIS A 645 25.29 -19.52 -24.13
N LEU A 646 25.37 -20.72 -23.53
CA LEU A 646 26.49 -21.64 -23.76
C LEU A 646 26.57 -22.10 -25.20
N ALA A 647 25.47 -22.63 -25.75
CA ALA A 647 25.42 -23.12 -27.13
C ALA A 647 25.81 -22.01 -28.11
N ALA A 648 25.26 -20.81 -27.90
CA ALA A 648 25.55 -19.68 -28.77
C ALA A 648 27.01 -19.20 -28.68
N SER A 649 27.62 -19.23 -27.49
CA SER A 649 29.05 -18.91 -27.31
C SER A 649 30.00 -20.01 -27.81
N LEU A 650 29.54 -21.26 -27.94
CA LEU A 650 30.27 -22.33 -28.65
C LEU A 650 30.13 -22.23 -30.18
N GLY A 651 29.39 -21.24 -30.68
CA GLY A 651 29.09 -21.11 -32.11
C GLY A 651 28.13 -22.18 -32.65
N LYS A 652 27.42 -22.89 -31.77
CA LYS A 652 26.45 -23.92 -32.16
C LYS A 652 25.07 -23.32 -32.39
N PRO A 653 24.38 -23.66 -33.50
CA PRO A 653 23.00 -23.23 -33.71
C PRO A 653 22.13 -23.49 -32.48
N CYS A 654 21.38 -22.49 -32.06
CA CYS A 654 20.55 -22.55 -30.87
C CYS A 654 19.17 -21.95 -31.13
N TRP A 655 18.11 -22.71 -30.87
CA TRP A 655 16.74 -22.27 -31.03
C TRP A 655 16.09 -22.14 -29.66
N VAL A 656 15.66 -20.92 -29.33
CA VAL A 656 15.10 -20.59 -28.03
C VAL A 656 13.59 -20.41 -28.16
N MET A 657 12.84 -21.20 -27.41
CA MET A 657 11.40 -21.05 -27.26
C MET A 657 11.11 -20.10 -26.10
N LEU A 658 10.38 -19.02 -26.39
CA LEU A 658 10.11 -17.95 -25.45
C LEU A 658 8.64 -17.95 -25.03
N PRO A 659 8.35 -17.62 -23.75
CA PRO A 659 6.99 -17.45 -23.28
C PRO A 659 6.31 -16.25 -23.94
N GLU A 660 5.02 -16.11 -23.68
CA GLU A 660 4.22 -14.96 -24.12
C GLU A 660 4.54 -13.68 -23.34
N LYS A 661 4.79 -13.81 -22.03
CA LYS A 661 4.99 -12.69 -21.09
C LYS A 661 6.28 -12.85 -20.28
N ASP A 662 6.73 -11.74 -19.69
CA ASP A 662 7.95 -11.65 -18.86
C ASP A 662 9.21 -12.15 -19.60
N ILE A 663 9.29 -11.91 -20.90
CA ILE A 663 10.46 -12.27 -21.72
C ILE A 663 11.68 -11.46 -21.26
N ASP A 664 12.81 -12.12 -21.04
CA ASP A 664 14.05 -11.43 -20.66
C ASP A 664 14.44 -10.37 -21.71
N TRP A 665 14.89 -9.20 -21.23
CA TRP A 665 15.16 -8.03 -22.05
C TRP A 665 16.20 -8.31 -23.17
N ARG A 666 17.09 -9.31 -23.00
CA ARG A 666 18.10 -9.68 -24.00
C ARG A 666 17.50 -10.23 -25.28
N TRP A 667 16.31 -10.83 -25.19
CA TRP A 667 15.61 -11.37 -26.34
C TRP A 667 14.83 -10.30 -27.09
N MET A 668 14.64 -9.11 -26.49
CA MET A 668 13.91 -7.96 -27.03
C MET A 668 12.49 -8.30 -27.50
N HIS A 669 11.82 -7.34 -28.12
CA HIS A 669 10.46 -7.46 -28.65
C HIS A 669 10.44 -7.71 -30.16
N GLU A 670 9.38 -8.36 -30.65
CA GLU A 670 9.01 -8.46 -32.08
C GLU A 670 10.08 -9.00 -33.05
N ARG A 671 11.06 -9.77 -32.56
CA ARG A 671 12.13 -10.33 -33.39
C ARG A 671 12.31 -11.83 -33.24
N SER A 672 12.76 -12.49 -34.32
CA SER A 672 13.03 -13.93 -34.37
C SER A 672 14.52 -14.29 -34.31
N ASP A 673 15.38 -13.30 -34.15
CA ASP A 673 16.85 -13.41 -34.04
C ASP A 673 17.32 -12.75 -32.73
N SER A 674 18.63 -12.81 -32.44
CA SER A 674 19.22 -12.18 -31.26
C SER A 674 20.39 -11.29 -31.64
N PRO A 675 20.41 -10.00 -31.25
CA PRO A 675 21.55 -9.11 -31.51
C PRO A 675 22.76 -9.51 -30.65
N TRP A 676 22.53 -10.22 -29.55
CA TRP A 676 23.58 -10.76 -28.69
C TRP A 676 24.29 -11.97 -29.31
N TYR A 677 23.63 -12.67 -30.24
CA TYR A 677 24.09 -13.90 -30.86
C TYR A 677 23.70 -13.97 -32.35
N PRO A 678 24.22 -13.03 -33.17
CA PRO A 678 23.88 -12.96 -34.58
C PRO A 678 24.22 -14.28 -35.28
N HIS A 679 23.34 -14.74 -36.15
CA HIS A 679 23.44 -16.00 -36.94
C HIS A 679 23.38 -17.31 -36.16
N THR A 680 23.60 -17.30 -34.85
CA THR A 680 23.62 -18.52 -34.04
C THR A 680 22.27 -18.80 -33.37
N VAL A 681 21.58 -17.75 -32.90
CA VAL A 681 20.30 -17.89 -32.19
C VAL A 681 19.11 -17.57 -33.09
N ARG A 682 18.08 -18.42 -33.01
CA ARG A 682 16.74 -18.17 -33.55
C ARG A 682 15.69 -18.28 -32.44
N LEU A 683 14.75 -17.35 -32.41
CA LEU A 683 13.72 -17.25 -31.38
C LEU A 683 12.36 -17.74 -31.90
N PHE A 684 11.65 -18.51 -31.07
CA PHE A 684 10.30 -19.00 -31.32
C PHE A 684 9.39 -18.55 -30.18
N ARG A 685 8.61 -17.50 -30.40
CA ARG A 685 7.79 -16.86 -29.37
C ARG A 685 6.40 -17.45 -29.32
N ARG A 686 5.89 -17.74 -28.12
CA ARG A 686 4.47 -18.03 -27.92
C ARG A 686 3.67 -16.74 -28.11
N ALA A 687 2.69 -16.73 -29.00
CA ALA A 687 1.84 -15.58 -29.23
C ALA A 687 0.72 -15.50 -28.16
N PRO A 688 0.01 -14.36 -28.06
CA PRO A 688 -1.09 -14.23 -27.12
C PRO A 688 -2.17 -15.30 -27.32
N ASN A 689 -2.60 -15.94 -26.23
CA ASN A 689 -3.56 -17.06 -26.19
C ASN A 689 -3.10 -18.36 -26.85
N GLU A 690 -1.82 -18.50 -27.22
CA GLU A 690 -1.28 -19.79 -27.65
C GLU A 690 -0.82 -20.60 -26.44
N ASP A 691 -1.05 -21.91 -26.49
CA ASP A 691 -0.33 -22.84 -25.61
C ASP A 691 1.05 -23.19 -26.19
N TRP A 692 1.80 -24.05 -25.50
CA TRP A 692 3.14 -24.45 -25.95
C TRP A 692 3.14 -25.30 -27.23
N SER A 693 2.02 -25.89 -27.65
CA SER A 693 1.98 -26.75 -28.84
C SER A 693 2.29 -25.96 -30.13
N MET A 694 1.87 -24.69 -30.19
CA MET A 694 2.06 -23.83 -31.35
C MET A 694 3.54 -23.47 -31.62
N PRO A 695 4.31 -22.91 -30.66
CA PRO A 695 5.74 -22.67 -30.87
C PRO A 695 6.52 -23.98 -31.09
N ILE A 696 6.12 -25.10 -30.48
CA ILE A 696 6.74 -26.41 -30.72
C ILE A 696 6.51 -26.87 -32.17
N ASP A 697 5.32 -26.68 -32.73
CA ASP A 697 5.07 -27.01 -34.14
C ASP A 697 5.89 -26.12 -35.08
N ARG A 698 6.05 -24.83 -34.77
CA ARG A 698 6.94 -23.94 -35.55
C ARG A 698 8.39 -24.41 -35.50
N VAL A 699 8.86 -24.88 -34.35
CA VAL A 699 10.19 -25.49 -34.21
C VAL A 699 10.28 -26.77 -35.06
N ARG A 700 9.27 -27.64 -35.03
CA ARG A 700 9.21 -28.85 -35.87
C ARG A 700 9.30 -28.52 -37.36
N GLN A 701 8.52 -27.55 -37.82
CA GLN A 701 8.54 -27.10 -39.22
C GLN A 701 9.90 -26.51 -39.62
N ALA A 702 10.53 -25.77 -38.70
CA ALA A 702 11.89 -25.28 -38.91
C ALA A 702 12.92 -26.43 -38.99
N CYS A 703 12.78 -27.48 -38.17
CA CYS A 703 13.61 -28.69 -38.25
C CYS A 703 13.44 -29.39 -39.60
N LEU A 704 12.20 -29.58 -40.09
CA LEU A 704 11.94 -30.14 -41.42
C LEU A 704 12.63 -29.32 -42.51
N ALA A 705 12.44 -27.99 -42.49
CA ALA A 705 13.07 -27.11 -43.48
C ALA A 705 14.61 -27.16 -43.44
N ARG A 706 15.21 -27.35 -42.26
CA ARG A 706 16.66 -27.37 -42.08
C ARG A 706 17.30 -28.72 -42.45
N PHE A 707 16.65 -29.83 -42.12
CA PHE A 707 17.27 -31.16 -42.15
C PHE A 707 16.67 -32.11 -43.20
N SER A 708 15.48 -31.83 -43.76
CA SER A 708 14.89 -32.68 -44.80
C SER A 708 15.55 -32.55 -46.18
N ALA A 709 16.38 -31.54 -46.42
CA ALA A 709 17.12 -31.38 -47.68
C ALA A 709 18.29 -32.38 -47.84
N ASP A 710 18.75 -33.01 -46.76
CA ASP A 710 19.89 -33.94 -46.76
C ASP A 710 19.50 -35.40 -47.07
N VAL A 711 18.20 -35.69 -47.31
CA VAL A 711 17.69 -37.09 -47.47
C VAL A 711 17.57 -37.52 -48.94
N THR A 712 17.83 -36.65 -49.91
CA THR A 712 17.87 -37.03 -51.34
C THR A 712 19.30 -37.05 -51.86
N VAL A 713 19.92 -38.23 -51.84
CA VAL A 713 20.53 -38.95 -53.00
C VAL A 713 21.41 -40.05 -52.42
N GLU A 714 20.90 -41.29 -52.39
CA GLU A 714 21.64 -42.49 -52.77
C GLU A 714 20.64 -43.43 -53.45
N ALA A 715 20.53 -43.31 -54.77
CA ALA A 715 19.89 -44.33 -55.59
C ALA A 715 20.91 -45.48 -55.78
N PRO A 716 20.52 -46.74 -55.57
CA PRO A 716 21.45 -47.86 -55.69
C PRO A 716 21.78 -48.11 -57.16
N HIS A 717 23.07 -48.20 -57.48
CA HIS A 717 23.59 -48.85 -58.69
C HIS A 717 24.25 -50.17 -58.32
#